data_AF-A0A534M778-F1
#
_entry.id   AF-A0A534M778-F1
#
_cell.length_a   1.000
_cell.length_b   1.000
_cell.length_c   1.000
_cell.angle_alpha   90.00
_cell.angle_beta   90.00
_cell.angle_gamma   90.00
#
_symmetry.space_group_name_H-M   'P 1'
#
loop_
_entity.id
_entity.type
_entity.pdbx_description
1 polymer ?
#
loop_
_entity_poly.entity_id
_entity_poly.type
_entity_poly.pdbx_seq_one_letter_code
_entity_poly.pdbx_strand_id
1 'polypeptide(L)'
;MGSARPALLALIVVLMVFWSVVPATQGQSATGNLVVSTDYELFGTYDLRGGGHVTWTWTGPRAADFRLKVLHLFDEYTTIPRGFLYAGAGTNANGDGRLDSLEGVRYTDLLETSLENAPRGTQSQYVQMYPFDLREKTGDAATSFDRSTSGLAGTNAATSGPVEIRFLFQANITTTNGRVPLATSALVDPLYEIFSYRAVQSPTLAASGPYPGSWPFLPENGWHVVPLGAALGGGVAFWAGNDTTGLYDNNLDASSTTSADPPLAAVNATYVPFDLRFASRAWATFNYTGSVSGTGDYLRLEYAHPPAYTDWTNLSFGSSPTLPSTAPRVWSSATVNLSSVLGQRVQLRLRFHSDGAGTSSGFYIRDFDLHAPADYTGEVVEADTHYLIGLLSFSDPSVVAGGLQLIRTPGGELVTYGATWDPSRVPRDTIRFRTFDLLENPQILFIVMIAATYAISRLQQGAYERYRASHPAEYGPAVLRNKWIHRAGKVGIGILILFYFVPTALWFIGIRAVVSGLAFWFLSVAMAVGFGFGTRASYDRRLRRTLAPIVGEEGPVVQKIIVPAPTESSAPVVGECLQCRQPIHQDDRTYRCTCGALYHIACASGLVRCANCQQPIAAGVTQQRGQVSLRCESCGELQTALEGTDPRATTCANCGGRLRHLETGKRYLLVARNPALAVTWMRDLVKGGKSGLIMTTASPERLRLEFGIKK
;
A
#
# COMPACT_ATOMS: atom_id res chain seq x y z
N MET A 1 -24.82 22.83 -22.74
CA MET A 1 -23.91 23.03 -21.59
C MET A 1 -24.05 21.84 -20.64
N GLY A 2 -23.11 20.89 -20.68
CA GLY A 2 -23.10 19.73 -19.81
C GLY A 2 -22.69 20.15 -18.39
N SER A 3 -23.48 19.78 -17.38
CA SER A 3 -23.20 20.17 -15.99
C SER A 3 -21.83 19.65 -15.56
N ALA A 4 -20.95 20.51 -15.05
CA ALA A 4 -19.62 20.16 -14.52
C ALA A 4 -19.65 19.29 -13.25
N ARG A 5 -20.84 19.10 -12.65
CA ARG A 5 -21.03 18.43 -11.36
C ARG A 5 -20.73 16.92 -11.30
N PRO A 6 -21.04 16.08 -12.31
CA PRO A 6 -20.68 14.66 -12.29
C PRO A 6 -19.20 14.44 -12.59
N ALA A 7 -18.56 15.31 -13.39
CA ALA A 7 -17.12 15.29 -13.61
C ALA A 7 -16.35 15.66 -12.34
N LEU A 8 -16.84 16.66 -11.59
CA LEU A 8 -16.29 17.02 -10.28
C LEU A 8 -16.40 15.86 -9.26
N LEU A 9 -17.54 15.16 -9.24
CA LEU A 9 -17.76 14.05 -8.31
C LEU A 9 -16.90 12.83 -8.68
N ALA A 10 -16.76 12.53 -9.97
CA ALA A 10 -15.82 11.53 -10.46
C ALA A 10 -14.35 11.92 -10.16
N LEU A 11 -13.99 13.20 -10.32
CA LEU A 11 -12.67 13.71 -9.98
C LEU A 11 -12.40 13.61 -8.47
N ILE A 12 -13.38 13.91 -7.61
CA ILE A 12 -13.26 13.77 -6.15
C ILE A 12 -13.10 12.31 -5.75
N VAL A 13 -13.87 11.39 -6.35
CA VAL A 13 -13.73 9.95 -6.09
C VAL A 13 -12.37 9.43 -6.58
N VAL A 14 -11.93 9.85 -7.78
CA VAL A 14 -10.60 9.50 -8.30
C VAL A 14 -9.49 10.12 -7.46
N LEU A 15 -9.63 11.36 -6.99
CA LEU A 15 -8.67 12.01 -6.08
C LEU A 15 -8.65 11.31 -4.72
N MET A 16 -9.80 10.90 -4.18
CA MET A 16 -9.87 10.14 -2.93
C MET A 16 -9.20 8.79 -3.07
N VAL A 17 -9.42 8.06 -4.17
CA VAL A 17 -8.75 6.79 -4.44
C VAL A 17 -7.25 7.00 -4.71
N PHE A 18 -6.88 7.97 -5.53
CA PHE A 18 -5.49 8.23 -5.92
C PHE A 18 -4.64 8.75 -4.76
N TRP A 19 -5.13 9.70 -3.95
CA TRP A 19 -4.40 10.23 -2.80
C TRP A 19 -4.44 9.33 -1.57
N SER A 20 -5.34 8.35 -1.53
CA SER A 20 -5.33 7.33 -0.47
C SER A 20 -4.20 6.31 -0.63
N VAL A 21 -3.77 6.04 -1.86
CA VAL A 21 -2.72 5.04 -2.18
C VAL A 21 -1.31 5.62 -2.09
N VAL A 22 -1.17 6.95 -1.95
CA VAL A 22 0.14 7.60 -1.83
C VAL A 22 0.48 7.68 -0.34
N PRO A 23 1.45 6.90 0.18
CA PRO A 23 1.97 7.13 1.52
C PRO A 23 2.45 8.57 1.60
N ALA A 24 2.17 9.25 2.72
CA ALA A 24 2.64 10.61 2.91
C ALA A 24 4.16 10.62 2.68
N THR A 25 4.61 11.23 1.59
CA THR A 25 6.03 11.50 1.35
C THR A 25 6.46 12.47 2.43
N GLN A 26 7.00 11.93 3.52
CA GLN A 26 7.56 12.73 4.58
C GLN A 26 8.96 13.19 4.15
N GLY A 27 9.25 14.47 4.41
CA GLY A 27 10.57 15.01 4.18
C GLY A 27 11.61 14.23 4.98
N GLN A 28 12.78 14.02 4.39
CA GLN A 28 13.90 13.40 5.11
C GLN A 28 14.16 14.20 6.39
N SER A 29 14.07 13.53 7.54
CA SER A 29 14.55 14.10 8.80
C SER A 29 16.00 14.55 8.59
N ALA A 30 16.37 15.73 9.12
CA ALA A 30 17.73 16.24 9.05
C ALA A 30 18.76 15.26 9.69
N THR A 31 18.30 14.38 10.58
CA THR A 31 19.11 13.34 11.23
C THR A 31 19.13 12.00 10.49
N GLY A 32 18.34 11.85 9.41
CA GLY A 32 18.11 10.58 8.73
C GLY A 32 17.18 9.65 9.49
N ASN A 33 16.62 8.65 8.80
CA ASN A 33 15.67 7.67 9.35
C ASN A 33 15.88 6.27 8.77
N LEU A 34 15.25 5.27 9.40
CA LEU A 34 15.12 3.91 8.88
C LEU A 34 13.71 3.75 8.32
N VAL A 35 13.58 3.49 7.03
CA VAL A 35 12.32 3.12 6.40
C VAL A 35 12.22 1.60 6.37
N VAL A 36 11.14 1.04 6.89
CA VAL A 36 10.83 -0.39 6.82
C VAL A 36 9.58 -0.54 5.97
N SER A 37 9.73 -1.10 4.78
CA SER A 37 8.62 -1.37 3.88
C SER A 37 8.39 -2.86 3.79
N THR A 38 7.16 -3.31 4.05
CA THR A 38 6.82 -4.74 3.98
C THR A 38 5.62 -4.96 3.09
N ASP A 39 5.75 -5.85 2.11
CA ASP A 39 4.64 -6.28 1.27
C ASP A 39 4.35 -7.76 1.57
N TYR A 40 3.18 -8.04 2.15
CA TYR A 40 2.68 -9.36 2.45
C TYR A 40 1.73 -9.82 1.34
N GLU A 41 2.04 -10.91 0.66
CA GLU A 41 1.23 -11.51 -0.39
C GLU A 41 0.74 -12.89 0.05
N LEU A 42 -0.50 -12.94 0.54
CA LEU A 42 -1.07 -14.11 1.20
C LEU A 42 -2.31 -14.60 0.47
N PHE A 43 -2.35 -15.89 0.18
CA PHE A 43 -3.40 -16.52 -0.60
C PHE A 43 -3.94 -17.77 0.11
N GLY A 44 -5.26 -17.95 0.09
CA GLY A 44 -5.89 -19.13 0.69
C GLY A 44 -7.35 -18.90 1.02
N THR A 45 -8.06 -19.97 1.43
CA THR A 45 -9.47 -19.88 1.84
C THR A 45 -9.60 -19.61 3.33
N TYR A 46 -9.00 -20.48 4.15
CA TYR A 46 -9.02 -20.40 5.62
C TYR A 46 -7.62 -20.44 6.23
N ASP A 47 -6.67 -21.10 5.56
CA ASP A 47 -5.25 -21.13 5.92
C ASP A 47 -4.50 -20.34 4.85
N LEU A 48 -4.17 -19.10 5.17
CA LEU A 48 -3.42 -18.25 4.27
C LEU A 48 -1.95 -18.61 4.32
N ARG A 49 -1.38 -18.81 3.14
CA ARG A 49 0.04 -19.00 2.94
C ARG A 49 0.50 -18.14 1.79
N GLY A 50 1.77 -17.80 1.81
CA GLY A 50 2.38 -17.07 0.73
C GLY A 50 3.74 -16.58 1.16
N GLY A 51 4.00 -15.32 0.88
CA GLY A 51 5.27 -14.71 1.20
C GLY A 51 5.20 -13.22 1.03
N GLY A 52 6.32 -12.64 0.65
CA GLY A 52 6.41 -11.21 0.53
C GLY A 52 7.84 -10.76 0.42
N HIS A 53 8.01 -9.45 0.51
CA HIS A 53 9.31 -8.85 0.66
C HIS A 53 9.32 -7.83 1.77
N VAL A 54 10.49 -7.69 2.38
CA VAL A 54 10.81 -6.65 3.34
C VAL A 54 12.00 -5.87 2.82
N THR A 55 11.90 -4.54 2.87
CA THR A 55 12.93 -3.62 2.44
C THR A 55 13.25 -2.66 3.57
N TRP A 56 14.52 -2.60 3.96
CA TRP A 56 15.03 -1.62 4.90
C TRP A 56 15.84 -0.58 4.16
N THR A 57 15.53 0.70 4.37
CA THR A 57 16.28 1.80 3.78
C THR A 57 16.74 2.77 4.87
N TRP A 58 18.05 2.89 5.04
CA TRP A 58 18.63 3.92 5.90
C TRP A 58 18.96 5.16 5.08
N THR A 59 18.64 6.33 5.62
CA THR A 59 18.91 7.62 4.97
C THR A 59 19.79 8.52 5.84
N GLY A 60 20.49 9.47 5.20
CA GLY A 60 21.26 10.51 5.89
C GLY A 60 22.33 9.97 6.85
N PRO A 61 22.56 10.63 8.00
CA PRO A 61 23.52 10.20 9.02
C PRO A 61 23.29 8.76 9.55
N ARG A 62 22.03 8.27 9.56
CA ARG A 62 21.72 6.89 9.98
C ARG A 62 22.26 5.84 9.02
N ALA A 63 22.34 6.15 7.73
CA ALA A 63 22.98 5.29 6.74
C ALA A 63 24.49 5.18 7.01
N ALA A 64 25.14 6.29 7.35
CA ALA A 64 26.56 6.31 7.69
C ALA A 64 26.86 5.53 8.98
N ASP A 65 26.06 5.72 10.03
CA ASP A 65 26.17 4.96 11.29
C ASP A 65 26.02 3.46 11.06
N PHE A 66 24.99 3.04 10.31
CA PHE A 66 24.79 1.63 9.99
C PHE A 66 25.97 1.04 9.20
N ARG A 67 26.47 1.74 8.17
CA ARG A 67 27.68 1.31 7.44
C ARG A 67 28.89 1.18 8.34
N LEU A 68 29.11 2.14 9.23
CA LEU A 68 30.23 2.09 10.18
C LEU A 68 30.15 0.85 11.05
N LYS A 69 28.96 0.44 11.51
CA LYS A 69 28.78 -0.81 12.25
C LYS A 69 29.09 -2.04 11.38
N VAL A 70 28.60 -2.09 10.15
CA VAL A 70 28.93 -3.21 9.25
C VAL A 70 30.44 -3.25 8.99
N LEU A 71 31.06 -2.11 8.69
CA LEU A 71 32.50 -1.99 8.42
C LEU A 71 33.34 -2.43 9.62
N HIS A 72 33.05 -1.90 10.80
CA HIS A 72 33.77 -2.25 12.01
C HIS A 72 33.67 -3.73 12.39
N LEU A 73 32.60 -4.43 12.00
CA LEU A 73 32.44 -5.85 12.30
C LEU A 73 32.94 -6.77 11.18
N PHE A 74 32.74 -6.40 9.91
CA PHE A 74 32.97 -7.28 8.76
C PHE A 74 34.22 -6.96 7.94
N ASP A 75 34.77 -5.75 8.02
CA ASP A 75 36.04 -5.36 7.36
C ASP A 75 37.22 -5.37 8.35
N GLU A 76 37.03 -4.93 9.61
CA GLU A 76 38.14 -4.92 10.57
C GLU A 76 38.51 -6.31 11.13
N TYR A 77 37.54 -7.21 11.24
CA TYR A 77 37.73 -8.52 11.86
C TYR A 77 37.62 -9.61 10.81
N THR A 78 38.61 -10.50 10.71
CA THR A 78 38.58 -11.65 9.79
C THR A 78 37.60 -12.75 10.20
N THR A 79 37.33 -12.87 11.50
CA THR A 79 36.23 -13.65 12.05
C THR A 79 35.55 -12.85 13.15
N ILE A 80 34.22 -12.99 13.25
CA ILE A 80 33.41 -12.27 14.23
C ILE A 80 33.96 -12.57 15.63
N PRO A 81 34.36 -11.53 16.40
CA PRO A 81 34.94 -11.72 17.71
C PRO A 81 33.98 -12.43 18.68
N ARG A 82 34.57 -13.02 19.72
CA ARG A 82 33.77 -13.64 20.76
C ARG A 82 33.05 -12.60 21.61
N GLY A 83 31.83 -12.96 22.02
CA GLY A 83 30.89 -12.08 22.71
C GLY A 83 29.80 -11.52 21.80
N PHE A 84 29.99 -11.51 20.48
CA PHE A 84 28.92 -11.26 19.52
C PHE A 84 28.09 -12.51 19.25
N LEU A 85 26.87 -12.33 18.74
CA LEU A 85 25.90 -13.42 18.48
C LEU A 85 26.45 -14.54 17.58
N TYR A 86 27.19 -14.17 16.53
CA TYR A 86 27.75 -15.09 15.54
C TYR A 86 29.27 -15.28 15.68
N ALA A 87 29.77 -15.25 16.92
CA ALA A 87 31.19 -15.45 17.22
C ALA A 87 31.82 -16.64 16.47
N GLY A 88 32.98 -16.40 15.86
CA GLY A 88 33.74 -17.39 15.09
C GLY A 88 33.32 -17.54 13.61
N ALA A 89 32.22 -16.91 13.18
CA ALA A 89 31.87 -16.84 11.77
C ALA A 89 32.89 -16.01 10.98
N GLY A 90 33.27 -16.45 9.79
CA GLY A 90 34.12 -15.67 8.89
C GLY A 90 33.38 -14.47 8.29
N THR A 91 34.08 -13.35 8.14
CA THR A 91 33.51 -12.08 7.67
C THR A 91 33.87 -11.75 6.22
N ASN A 92 34.86 -12.44 5.65
CA ASN A 92 35.55 -12.10 4.40
C ASN A 92 36.34 -10.78 4.44
N ALA A 93 36.67 -10.27 5.63
CA ALA A 93 37.43 -9.04 5.81
C ALA A 93 38.72 -8.98 4.99
N ASN A 94 38.96 -7.83 4.37
CA ASN A 94 40.22 -7.51 3.70
C ASN A 94 41.02 -6.38 4.41
N GLY A 95 40.39 -5.62 5.32
CA GLY A 95 41.00 -4.58 6.13
C GLY A 95 41.33 -3.29 5.36
N ASP A 96 40.65 -3.02 4.25
CA ASP A 96 40.93 -1.89 3.37
C ASP A 96 40.17 -0.59 3.74
N GLY A 97 39.31 -0.65 4.77
CA GLY A 97 38.51 0.48 5.23
C GLY A 97 37.32 0.78 4.32
N ARG A 98 36.92 -0.17 3.48
CA ARG A 98 35.74 -0.12 2.61
C ARG A 98 34.98 -1.43 2.75
N LEU A 99 33.66 -1.35 2.62
CA LEU A 99 32.79 -2.51 2.59
C LEU A 99 32.77 -3.11 1.20
N ASP A 100 33.34 -4.29 1.05
CA ASP A 100 33.27 -5.07 -0.18
C ASP A 100 31.94 -5.81 -0.32
N SER A 101 31.66 -6.27 -1.56
CA SER A 101 30.44 -7.05 -1.83
C SER A 101 30.39 -8.32 -0.99
N LEU A 102 31.52 -9.00 -0.80
CA LEU A 102 31.59 -10.24 -0.02
C LEU A 102 31.37 -10.03 1.48
N GLU A 103 31.76 -8.88 2.03
CA GLU A 103 31.55 -8.51 3.43
C GLU A 103 30.07 -8.14 3.67
N GLY A 104 29.48 -7.35 2.76
CA GLY A 104 28.05 -7.02 2.80
C GLY A 104 27.14 -8.25 2.65
N VAL A 105 27.53 -9.20 1.79
CA VAL A 105 26.83 -10.49 1.65
C VAL A 105 26.92 -11.30 2.95
N ARG A 106 28.08 -11.33 3.62
CA ARG A 106 28.21 -12.03 4.91
C ARG A 106 27.34 -11.45 6.00
N TYR A 107 27.27 -10.12 6.09
CA TYR A 107 26.33 -9.48 7.00
C TYR A 107 24.88 -9.90 6.71
N THR A 108 24.47 -9.84 5.44
CA THR A 108 23.09 -10.21 5.05
C THR A 108 22.78 -11.69 5.22
N ASP A 109 23.74 -12.61 5.07
CA ASP A 109 23.57 -14.04 5.38
C ASP A 109 23.24 -14.26 6.87
N LEU A 110 23.95 -13.56 7.76
CA LEU A 110 23.72 -13.64 9.20
C LEU A 110 22.41 -12.96 9.60
N LEU A 111 22.04 -11.87 8.93
CA LEU A 111 20.76 -11.20 9.13
C LEU A 111 19.59 -12.08 8.69
N GLU A 112 19.70 -12.72 7.54
CA GLU A 112 18.72 -13.71 7.09
C GLU A 112 18.56 -14.82 8.15
N THR A 113 19.67 -15.35 8.68
CA THR A 113 19.63 -16.36 9.75
C THR A 113 18.90 -15.86 11.01
N SER A 114 19.13 -14.62 11.43
CA SER A 114 18.44 -14.01 12.57
C SER A 114 16.94 -13.83 12.29
N LEU A 115 16.56 -13.37 11.10
CA LEU A 115 15.18 -13.17 10.69
C LEU A 115 14.42 -14.50 10.49
N GLU A 116 15.11 -15.55 10.06
CA GLU A 116 14.52 -16.87 9.89
C GLU A 116 14.26 -17.55 11.24
N ASN A 117 15.10 -17.27 12.25
CA ASN A 117 15.02 -17.85 13.61
C ASN A 117 14.63 -19.35 13.59
N ALA A 118 15.25 -20.12 12.69
CA ALA A 118 14.81 -21.47 12.37
C ALA A 118 14.98 -22.39 13.60
N PRO A 119 14.00 -23.28 13.90
CA PRO A 119 12.80 -23.60 13.11
C PRO A 119 11.56 -22.75 13.47
N ARG A 120 11.69 -21.74 14.33
CA ARG A 120 10.54 -21.01 14.89
C ARG A 120 9.98 -19.95 13.93
N GLY A 121 10.79 -19.35 13.07
CA GLY A 121 10.37 -18.18 12.27
C GLY A 121 10.38 -16.88 13.09
N THR A 122 10.29 -15.73 12.42
CA THR A 122 10.07 -14.44 13.07
C THR A 122 8.59 -14.09 13.07
N GLN A 123 8.03 -13.83 14.25
CA GLN A 123 6.64 -13.41 14.37
C GLN A 123 6.52 -11.91 14.11
N SER A 124 5.79 -11.53 13.07
CA SER A 124 5.46 -10.13 12.77
C SER A 124 3.94 -10.00 12.66
N GLN A 125 3.35 -9.18 13.53
CA GLN A 125 1.90 -8.96 13.57
C GLN A 125 1.11 -10.30 13.68
N TYR A 126 0.37 -10.69 12.63
CA TYR A 126 -0.43 -11.92 12.57
C TYR A 126 0.20 -13.03 11.73
N VAL A 127 1.45 -12.85 11.28
CA VAL A 127 2.17 -13.81 10.46
C VAL A 127 3.44 -14.30 11.14
N GLN A 128 3.81 -15.52 10.81
CA GLN A 128 5.11 -16.10 11.09
C GLN A 128 5.89 -16.11 9.78
N MET A 129 7.00 -15.37 9.75
CA MET A 129 7.92 -15.31 8.63
C MET A 129 8.92 -16.46 8.71
N TYR A 130 9.14 -17.11 7.57
CA TYR A 130 10.01 -18.26 7.39
C TYR A 130 10.98 -18.01 6.23
N PRO A 131 12.09 -18.78 6.19
CA PRO A 131 12.96 -18.85 5.02
C PRO A 131 12.13 -18.99 3.74
N PHE A 132 12.48 -18.21 2.72
CA PHE A 132 11.88 -18.40 1.42
C PHE A 132 12.49 -19.65 0.75
N ASP A 133 11.82 -20.79 0.90
CA ASP A 133 12.24 -22.05 0.28
C ASP A 133 11.85 -22.08 -1.21
N LEU A 134 12.71 -21.51 -2.04
CA LEU A 134 12.86 -21.97 -3.43
C LEU A 134 14.21 -22.66 -3.53
N ARG A 135 14.16 -23.95 -3.84
CA ARG A 135 15.25 -24.74 -4.43
C ARG A 135 16.13 -23.83 -5.28
N GLU A 136 17.41 -23.73 -4.88
CA GLU A 136 18.48 -22.85 -5.41
C GLU A 136 18.83 -21.61 -4.56
N LYS A 137 19.23 -21.85 -3.30
CA LYS A 137 20.50 -21.25 -2.78
C LYS A 137 21.68 -21.86 -3.57
N THR A 138 21.67 -21.77 -4.90
CA THR A 138 22.84 -22.13 -5.71
C THR A 138 23.93 -21.11 -5.40
N GLY A 139 25.15 -21.59 -5.19
CA GLY A 139 26.31 -20.77 -4.82
C GLY A 139 26.81 -19.81 -5.91
N ASP A 140 25.93 -19.39 -6.81
CA ASP A 140 26.23 -18.54 -7.95
C ASP A 140 25.50 -17.20 -7.79
N ALA A 141 26.21 -16.22 -7.21
CA ALA A 141 25.68 -14.90 -6.86
C ALA A 141 25.11 -14.11 -8.05
N ALA A 142 25.40 -14.54 -9.29
CA ALA A 142 24.92 -13.92 -10.52
C ALA A 142 23.53 -14.40 -10.97
N THR A 143 23.03 -15.52 -10.43
CA THR A 143 21.71 -16.10 -10.77
C THR A 143 20.79 -16.25 -9.57
N SER A 144 21.30 -16.07 -8.34
CA SER A 144 20.49 -15.96 -7.13
C SER A 144 19.63 -14.68 -7.14
N PHE A 145 18.37 -14.80 -6.71
CA PHE A 145 17.41 -13.69 -6.65
C PHE A 145 17.98 -12.46 -5.90
N ASP A 146 17.68 -11.25 -6.39
CA ASP A 146 18.24 -9.95 -5.97
C ASP A 146 18.13 -9.69 -4.45
N ARG A 147 19.10 -10.21 -3.68
CA ARG A 147 19.47 -9.63 -2.39
C ARG A 147 20.12 -8.29 -2.70
N SER A 148 19.33 -7.22 -2.62
CA SER A 148 19.88 -5.86 -2.73
C SER A 148 20.72 -5.59 -1.48
N THR A 149 22.01 -5.31 -1.65
CA THR A 149 22.90 -4.70 -0.65
C THR A 149 23.30 -3.30 -1.12
N SER A 150 22.38 -2.60 -1.79
CA SER A 150 22.65 -1.31 -2.41
C SER A 150 23.13 -0.32 -1.34
N GLY A 151 24.24 0.38 -1.64
CA GLY A 151 24.84 1.31 -0.69
C GLY A 151 25.66 0.67 0.44
N LEU A 152 25.90 -0.65 0.41
CA LEU A 152 26.94 -1.32 1.21
C LEU A 152 28.22 -1.57 0.39
N ALA A 153 28.11 -2.26 -0.75
CA ALA A 153 29.28 -2.62 -1.55
C ALA A 153 30.02 -1.39 -2.12
N GLY A 154 31.34 -1.38 -2.01
CA GLY A 154 32.24 -0.31 -2.43
C GLY A 154 32.12 0.97 -1.59
N THR A 155 31.48 0.94 -0.43
CA THR A 155 31.25 2.12 0.42
C THR A 155 32.17 2.18 1.63
N ASN A 156 32.25 3.33 2.29
CA ASN A 156 33.03 3.51 3.50
C ASN A 156 32.35 4.50 4.46
N ALA A 157 32.99 4.79 5.59
CA ALA A 157 32.53 5.73 6.61
C ALA A 157 32.11 7.12 6.07
N ALA A 158 32.75 7.60 4.99
CA ALA A 158 32.51 8.92 4.42
C ALA A 158 31.42 8.93 3.32
N THR A 159 30.88 7.76 2.96
CA THR A 159 29.88 7.65 1.89
C THR A 159 28.52 8.16 2.37
N SER A 160 27.91 9.10 1.63
CA SER A 160 26.69 9.83 2.04
C SER A 160 25.38 9.33 1.38
N GLY A 161 25.42 8.23 0.63
CA GLY A 161 24.23 7.65 -0.01
C GLY A 161 23.23 7.05 0.99
N PRO A 162 22.08 6.53 0.54
CA PRO A 162 21.27 5.60 1.33
C PRO A 162 21.91 4.21 1.42
N VAL A 163 21.45 3.39 2.35
CA VAL A 163 21.68 1.94 2.36
C VAL A 163 20.33 1.27 2.18
N GLU A 164 20.25 0.25 1.33
CA GLU A 164 19.06 -0.55 1.14
C GLU A 164 19.38 -2.04 1.26
N ILE A 165 18.57 -2.74 2.07
CA ILE A 165 18.60 -4.20 2.19
C ILE A 165 17.21 -4.73 1.88
N ARG A 166 17.13 -5.77 1.03
CA ARG A 166 15.85 -6.39 0.67
C ARG A 166 15.91 -7.90 0.82
N PHE A 167 14.90 -8.47 1.47
CA PHE A 167 14.70 -9.92 1.56
C PHE A 167 13.32 -10.36 1.12
N LEU A 168 13.26 -11.63 0.70
CA LEU A 168 12.03 -12.37 0.53
C LEU A 168 11.78 -13.26 1.75
N PHE A 169 10.52 -13.46 2.09
CA PHE A 169 10.13 -14.40 3.14
C PHE A 169 8.92 -15.22 2.69
N GLN A 170 8.78 -16.43 3.25
CA GLN A 170 7.49 -17.12 3.27
C GLN A 170 6.74 -16.72 4.53
N ALA A 171 5.41 -16.64 4.46
CA ALA A 171 4.59 -16.27 5.61
C ALA A 171 3.38 -17.19 5.76
N ASN A 172 3.13 -17.59 7.00
CA ASN A 172 1.94 -18.31 7.42
C ASN A 172 1.23 -17.52 8.52
N ILE A 173 -0.09 -17.56 8.56
CA ILE A 173 -0.85 -16.92 9.65
C ILE A 173 -0.64 -17.64 10.98
N THR A 174 -0.52 -16.88 12.07
CA THR A 174 -0.32 -17.43 13.44
C THR A 174 -1.61 -17.51 14.25
N THR A 175 -2.67 -16.86 13.78
CA THR A 175 -3.95 -16.77 14.48
C THR A 175 -5.10 -16.84 13.49
N THR A 176 -6.23 -17.40 13.92
CA THR A 176 -7.48 -17.42 13.14
C THR A 176 -8.42 -16.28 13.53
N ASN A 177 -8.25 -15.72 14.72
CA ASN A 177 -9.10 -14.67 15.29
C ASN A 177 -8.36 -13.95 16.41
N GLY A 178 -8.05 -12.68 16.22
CA GLY A 178 -7.31 -11.91 17.21
C GLY A 178 -7.31 -10.41 16.91
N ARG A 179 -6.94 -9.62 17.92
CA ARG A 179 -6.57 -8.23 17.71
C ARG A 179 -5.05 -8.18 17.57
N VAL A 180 -4.61 -7.60 16.45
CA VAL A 180 -3.23 -7.69 15.98
C VAL A 180 -2.61 -6.29 16.03
N PRO A 181 -1.38 -6.14 16.53
CA PRO A 181 -0.64 -4.89 16.42
C PRO A 181 -0.32 -4.58 14.95
N LEU A 182 -0.47 -3.33 14.55
CA LEU A 182 -0.09 -2.86 13.21
C LEU A 182 1.36 -2.39 13.19
N ALA A 183 1.84 -1.69 14.21
CA ALA A 183 3.26 -1.35 14.32
C ALA A 183 4.05 -2.45 15.02
N THR A 184 5.25 -2.76 14.53
CA THR A 184 6.10 -3.82 15.12
C THR A 184 7.60 -3.49 15.07
N SER A 185 8.33 -3.85 16.14
CA SER A 185 9.80 -3.81 16.17
C SER A 185 10.45 -5.09 15.62
N ALA A 186 9.66 -6.14 15.36
CA ALA A 186 10.16 -7.46 14.99
C ALA A 186 11.02 -7.49 13.72
N LEU A 187 10.87 -6.49 12.83
CA LEU A 187 11.67 -6.35 11.62
C LEU A 187 12.85 -5.38 11.79
N VAL A 188 12.93 -4.64 12.89
CA VAL A 188 14.00 -3.69 13.18
C VAL A 188 15.05 -4.31 14.09
N ASP A 189 14.62 -5.00 15.14
CA ASP A 189 15.51 -5.54 16.18
C ASP A 189 16.60 -6.47 15.60
N PRO A 190 16.29 -7.42 14.68
CA PRO A 190 17.29 -8.32 14.12
C PRO A 190 18.41 -7.63 13.32
N LEU A 191 18.16 -6.44 12.76
CA LEU A 191 19.16 -5.64 12.03
C LEU A 191 20.34 -5.25 12.92
N TYR A 192 20.07 -5.02 14.21
CA TYR A 192 21.07 -4.54 15.15
C TYR A 192 21.49 -5.60 16.16
N GLU A 193 20.65 -6.61 16.41
CA GLU A 193 20.93 -7.70 17.34
C GLU A 193 22.27 -8.42 17.03
N ILE A 194 22.64 -8.54 15.75
CA ILE A 194 23.92 -9.11 15.29
C ILE A 194 25.13 -8.43 15.94
N PHE A 195 25.03 -7.12 16.17
CA PHE A 195 26.09 -6.32 16.78
C PHE A 195 26.00 -6.27 18.31
N SER A 196 25.05 -6.97 18.92
CA SER A 196 24.96 -7.06 20.38
C SER A 196 26.13 -7.85 20.94
N TYR A 197 26.71 -7.30 21.99
CA TYR A 197 27.86 -7.89 22.66
C TYR A 197 27.48 -8.36 24.07
N ARG A 198 27.90 -9.56 24.44
CA ARG A 198 27.74 -10.11 25.79
C ARG A 198 28.97 -10.86 26.23
N ALA A 199 29.46 -10.55 27.44
CA ALA A 199 30.54 -11.27 28.08
C ALA A 199 30.14 -11.84 29.46
N VAL A 200 29.59 -13.05 29.48
CA VAL A 200 29.37 -13.97 30.61
C VAL A 200 30.64 -14.71 31.05
N GLN A 201 30.81 -14.87 32.35
CA GLN A 201 31.81 -15.69 33.01
C GLN A 201 31.63 -17.21 32.78
N SER A 202 32.74 -17.93 32.71
CA SER A 202 32.80 -19.39 32.86
C SER A 202 32.37 -19.90 34.25
N PRO A 203 31.55 -20.96 34.33
CA PRO A 203 31.22 -21.62 35.61
C PRO A 203 32.44 -22.12 36.39
N THR A 204 33.55 -22.43 35.70
CA THR A 204 34.77 -22.96 36.33
C THR A 204 35.84 -21.89 36.60
N LEU A 205 35.59 -20.63 36.25
CA LEU A 205 36.56 -19.53 36.34
C LEU A 205 37.91 -19.83 35.67
N ALA A 206 37.92 -20.70 34.64
CA ALA A 206 39.15 -21.05 33.95
C ALA A 206 39.78 -19.78 33.34
N ALA A 207 40.99 -19.44 33.80
CA ALA A 207 41.76 -18.28 33.32
C ALA A 207 42.23 -18.44 31.87
N SER A 208 42.21 -19.67 31.35
CA SER A 208 42.51 -20.02 29.99
C SER A 208 41.44 -20.96 29.44
N GLY A 209 41.08 -20.79 28.17
CA GLY A 209 40.07 -21.60 27.50
C GLY A 209 39.10 -20.79 26.65
N PRO A 210 38.21 -21.46 25.92
CA PRO A 210 37.33 -20.80 25.00
C PRO A 210 36.15 -20.10 25.70
N TYR A 211 36.13 -18.77 25.72
CA TYR A 211 34.99 -17.88 26.00
C TYR A 211 33.73 -18.30 25.20
N PRO A 212 32.53 -18.34 25.82
CA PRO A 212 32.17 -17.91 27.17
C PRO A 212 32.61 -18.85 28.32
N GLY A 213 33.41 -19.87 28.02
CA GLY A 213 33.97 -20.83 28.98
C GLY A 213 35.27 -20.41 29.68
N SER A 214 35.73 -19.16 29.56
CA SER A 214 36.82 -18.58 30.36
C SER A 214 36.38 -17.40 31.23
N TRP A 215 37.13 -17.12 32.31
CA TRP A 215 36.95 -15.94 33.15
C TRP A 215 37.54 -14.71 32.45
N PRO A 216 36.79 -13.60 32.25
CA PRO A 216 37.31 -12.44 31.54
C PRO A 216 38.43 -11.69 32.26
N PHE A 217 38.63 -11.85 33.57
CA PHE A 217 39.75 -11.24 34.29
C PHE A 217 40.88 -12.24 34.49
N LEU A 218 42.13 -11.79 34.33
CA LEU A 218 43.29 -12.65 34.49
C LEU A 218 43.69 -12.80 35.98
N PRO A 219 44.04 -14.02 36.44
CA PRO A 219 44.60 -14.23 37.77
C PRO A 219 46.07 -13.78 37.82
N GLU A 220 46.28 -12.47 37.82
CA GLU A 220 47.59 -11.83 37.84
C GLU A 220 47.71 -10.86 39.03
N ASN A 221 48.93 -10.45 39.34
CA ASN A 221 49.22 -9.43 40.36
C ASN A 221 48.50 -9.66 41.71
N GLY A 222 48.49 -10.90 42.19
CA GLY A 222 47.88 -11.28 43.47
C GLY A 222 46.41 -11.72 43.40
N TRP A 223 45.78 -11.64 42.22
CA TRP A 223 44.48 -12.26 41.99
C TRP A 223 44.60 -13.74 41.66
N HIS A 224 43.69 -14.55 42.19
CA HIS A 224 43.67 -15.98 41.96
C HIS A 224 42.23 -16.52 41.99
N VAL A 225 42.07 -17.77 41.55
CA VAL A 225 40.79 -18.49 41.55
C VAL A 225 40.81 -19.49 42.70
N VAL A 226 39.89 -19.33 43.65
CA VAL A 226 39.78 -20.21 44.83
C VAL A 226 38.49 -21.04 44.85
N PRO A 227 38.55 -22.28 45.36
CA PRO A 227 37.35 -23.03 45.70
C PRO A 227 36.68 -22.43 46.94
N LEU A 228 35.36 -22.29 46.88
CA LEU A 228 34.55 -21.81 48.00
C LEU A 228 34.07 -22.99 48.85
N GLY A 229 34.21 -22.88 50.16
CA GLY A 229 33.63 -23.84 51.10
C GLY A 229 32.09 -23.83 51.06
N ALA A 230 31.45 -24.91 51.54
CA ALA A 230 29.99 -25.04 51.58
C ALA A 230 29.30 -23.86 52.29
N ALA A 231 29.96 -23.28 53.30
CA ALA A 231 29.49 -22.10 54.02
C ALA A 231 29.41 -20.80 53.19
N LEU A 232 30.11 -20.73 52.05
CA LEU A 232 30.08 -19.61 51.09
C LEU A 232 29.25 -19.95 49.85
N GLY A 233 28.47 -21.04 49.89
CA GLY A 233 27.61 -21.48 48.80
C GLY A 233 28.29 -22.40 47.77
N GLY A 234 29.52 -22.87 48.04
CA GLY A 234 30.26 -23.74 47.13
C GLY A 234 30.68 -23.08 45.81
N GLY A 235 31.31 -23.86 44.93
CA GLY A 235 31.81 -23.40 43.64
C GLY A 235 33.20 -22.78 43.70
N VAL A 236 33.48 -21.84 42.81
CA VAL A 236 34.75 -21.11 42.71
C VAL A 236 34.51 -19.61 42.72
N ALA A 237 35.46 -18.84 43.24
CA ALA A 237 35.44 -17.38 43.21
C ALA A 237 36.80 -16.82 42.81
N PHE A 238 36.76 -15.62 42.23
CA PHE A 238 37.93 -14.80 41.99
C PHE A 238 38.20 -13.95 43.22
N TRP A 239 39.42 -13.96 43.72
CA TRP A 239 39.77 -13.34 45.00
C TRP A 239 41.18 -12.74 44.95
N ALA A 240 41.37 -11.65 45.68
CA ALA A 240 42.67 -11.04 45.95
C ALA A 240 42.95 -11.16 47.44
N GLY A 241 43.90 -12.02 47.78
CA GLY A 241 44.32 -12.25 49.16
C GLY A 241 45.36 -13.35 49.29
N ASN A 242 45.51 -13.91 50.49
CA ASN A 242 46.54 -14.88 50.80
C ASN A 242 45.92 -16.24 51.15
N ASP A 243 46.14 -17.22 50.28
CA ASP A 243 45.62 -18.60 50.40
C ASP A 243 46.02 -19.28 51.73
N THR A 244 47.12 -18.85 52.34
CA THR A 244 47.62 -19.43 53.60
C THR A 244 46.86 -18.90 54.81
N THR A 245 46.53 -17.61 54.81
CA THR A 245 45.90 -16.94 55.97
C THR A 245 44.39 -16.83 55.84
N GLY A 246 43.85 -16.94 54.61
CA GLY A 246 42.44 -16.69 54.31
C GLY A 246 42.03 -15.22 54.42
N LEU A 247 43.00 -14.30 54.50
CA LEU A 247 42.84 -12.85 54.56
C LEU A 247 43.72 -12.20 53.48
N TYR A 248 43.46 -10.94 53.13
CA TYR A 248 44.42 -10.21 52.29
C TYR A 248 45.65 -9.75 53.08
N ASP A 249 46.77 -9.58 52.40
CA ASP A 249 48.00 -9.05 52.99
C ASP A 249 47.94 -7.52 53.12
N ASN A 250 48.56 -6.99 54.19
CA ASN A 250 48.73 -5.54 54.37
C ASN A 250 49.63 -4.94 53.28
N ASN A 251 49.36 -3.67 52.91
CA ASN A 251 50.10 -2.93 51.86
C ASN A 251 50.06 -3.60 50.48
N LEU A 252 48.97 -4.31 50.18
CA LEU A 252 48.74 -4.95 48.89
C LEU A 252 48.10 -3.97 47.89
N ASP A 253 48.61 -3.88 46.66
CA ASP A 253 47.91 -3.27 45.53
C ASP A 253 47.84 -4.30 44.40
N ALA A 254 46.72 -5.01 44.34
CA ALA A 254 46.47 -6.09 43.41
C ALA A 254 45.54 -5.61 42.30
N SER A 255 45.99 -5.69 41.05
CA SER A 255 45.18 -5.31 39.88
C SER A 255 45.14 -6.40 38.84
N SER A 256 43.94 -6.83 38.45
CA SER A 256 43.74 -7.81 37.37
C SER A 256 43.17 -7.13 36.16
N THR A 257 43.74 -7.35 34.99
CA THR A 257 43.20 -6.82 33.74
C THR A 257 42.26 -7.81 33.06
N THR A 258 41.35 -7.30 32.26
CA THR A 258 40.52 -8.12 31.38
C THR A 258 41.34 -8.67 30.22
N SER A 259 41.21 -9.97 29.94
CA SER A 259 41.57 -10.58 28.66
C SER A 259 40.31 -10.88 27.86
N ALA A 260 40.24 -10.49 26.59
CA ALA A 260 39.32 -11.14 25.65
C ALA A 260 40.03 -12.27 24.89
N ASP A 261 39.21 -13.24 24.47
CA ASP A 261 39.55 -14.58 24.00
C ASP A 261 40.64 -14.66 22.90
N PRO A 262 41.48 -15.73 22.89
CA PRO A 262 42.59 -15.92 21.96
C PRO A 262 42.34 -16.87 20.75
N PRO A 263 41.49 -16.57 19.74
CA PRO A 263 41.56 -17.25 18.44
C PRO A 263 42.01 -16.35 17.29
N LEU A 264 42.08 -15.03 17.50
CA LEU A 264 42.49 -14.04 16.48
C LEU A 264 43.48 -12.98 16.99
N ALA A 265 44.03 -13.13 18.21
CA ALA A 265 45.26 -12.43 18.51
C ALA A 265 46.26 -12.84 17.42
N ALA A 266 46.73 -11.89 16.63
CA ALA A 266 47.75 -12.11 15.62
C ALA A 266 49.05 -12.56 16.30
N VAL A 267 49.09 -13.80 16.78
CA VAL A 267 50.19 -14.52 17.43
C VAL A 267 50.87 -13.80 18.63
N ASN A 268 50.56 -12.52 18.93
CA ASN A 268 51.41 -11.67 19.79
C ASN A 268 50.69 -10.54 20.57
N ALA A 269 49.36 -10.49 20.66
CA ALA A 269 48.67 -9.50 21.50
C ALA A 269 47.93 -10.18 22.65
N THR A 270 48.48 -10.09 23.85
CA THR A 270 47.99 -10.74 25.09
C THR A 270 46.67 -10.16 25.62
N TYR A 271 46.17 -9.07 25.03
CA TYR A 271 44.98 -8.34 25.49
C TYR A 271 44.10 -7.90 24.32
N VAL A 272 42.83 -8.28 24.36
CA VAL A 272 41.79 -7.76 23.45
C VAL A 272 40.71 -7.08 24.31
N PRO A 273 40.34 -5.82 24.03
CA PRO A 273 39.33 -5.07 24.78
C PRO A 273 37.90 -5.56 24.48
N PHE A 274 36.96 -5.32 25.40
CA PHE A 274 35.53 -5.42 25.12
C PHE A 274 35.12 -4.39 24.08
N ASP A 275 34.42 -4.81 23.03
CA ASP A 275 34.01 -3.89 21.96
C ASP A 275 32.58 -3.38 22.18
N LEU A 276 32.47 -2.18 22.74
CA LEU A 276 31.21 -1.50 23.01
C LEU A 276 30.86 -0.49 21.92
N ARG A 277 31.56 -0.49 20.77
CA ARG A 277 31.35 0.48 19.68
C ARG A 277 29.95 0.41 19.08
N PHE A 278 29.32 -0.77 19.13
CA PHE A 278 28.04 -1.04 18.48
C PHE A 278 26.82 -0.81 19.37
N ALA A 279 27.05 -0.85 20.69
CA ALA A 279 26.01 -0.95 21.70
C ALA A 279 25.21 0.35 21.85
N SER A 280 23.90 0.23 22.05
CA SER A 280 23.00 1.34 22.39
C SER A 280 23.02 1.64 23.90
N ARG A 281 23.37 0.63 24.70
CA ARG A 281 23.46 0.66 26.16
C ARG A 281 24.40 -0.44 26.63
N ALA A 282 25.05 -0.26 27.78
CA ALA A 282 25.97 -1.26 28.31
C ALA A 282 26.00 -1.24 29.84
N TRP A 283 26.07 -2.41 30.46
CA TRP A 283 26.24 -2.58 31.90
C TRP A 283 26.94 -3.90 32.20
N ALA A 284 27.62 -3.95 33.34
CA ALA A 284 28.21 -5.19 33.86
C ALA A 284 27.56 -5.55 35.20
N THR A 285 27.37 -6.84 35.44
CA THR A 285 26.89 -7.38 36.71
C THR A 285 27.85 -8.43 37.23
N PHE A 286 27.94 -8.57 38.54
CA PHE A 286 28.63 -9.69 39.20
C PHE A 286 28.14 -9.84 40.64
N ASN A 287 28.33 -11.03 41.20
CA ASN A 287 28.05 -11.32 42.59
C ASN A 287 29.33 -11.25 43.42
N TYR A 288 29.23 -10.73 44.65
CA TYR A 288 30.36 -10.63 45.55
C TYR A 288 29.98 -10.84 47.02
N THR A 289 30.97 -11.23 47.83
CA THR A 289 30.88 -11.25 49.30
C THR A 289 32.23 -10.89 49.91
N GLY A 290 32.21 -10.23 51.06
CA GLY A 290 33.40 -9.95 51.85
C GLY A 290 33.52 -8.49 52.30
N SER A 291 34.63 -8.15 52.95
CA SER A 291 34.83 -6.85 53.55
C SER A 291 36.30 -6.43 53.59
N VAL A 292 36.48 -5.14 53.85
CA VAL A 292 37.78 -4.51 54.12
C VAL A 292 37.89 -4.08 55.58
N SER A 293 39.11 -3.94 56.10
CA SER A 293 39.38 -3.62 57.50
C SER A 293 39.40 -2.11 57.77
N GLY A 294 39.96 -1.32 56.85
CA GLY A 294 40.13 0.13 57.01
C GLY A 294 39.41 0.96 55.95
N THR A 295 39.34 2.28 56.18
CA THR A 295 38.77 3.23 55.21
C THR A 295 39.70 3.52 54.02
N GLY A 296 40.99 3.19 54.13
CA GLY A 296 41.95 3.27 53.02
C GLY A 296 42.00 2.01 52.16
N ASP A 297 41.44 0.89 52.63
CA ASP A 297 41.32 -0.35 51.88
C ASP A 297 40.09 -0.30 50.94
N TYR A 298 40.22 -0.77 49.70
CA TYR A 298 39.11 -0.77 48.76
C TYR A 298 39.23 -1.80 47.64
N LEU A 299 38.08 -2.13 47.04
CA LEU A 299 38.00 -2.71 45.70
C LEU A 299 37.30 -1.73 44.76
N ARG A 300 37.90 -1.48 43.61
CA ARG A 300 37.34 -0.66 42.53
C ARG A 300 37.27 -1.47 41.24
N LEU A 301 36.24 -1.20 40.43
CA LEU A 301 36.23 -1.58 39.03
C LEU A 301 36.63 -0.35 38.23
N GLU A 302 37.65 -0.48 37.41
CA GLU A 302 38.21 0.60 36.61
C GLU A 302 38.17 0.22 35.14
N TYR A 303 38.12 1.22 34.26
CA TYR A 303 38.24 1.03 32.82
C TYR A 303 39.38 1.86 32.23
N ALA A 304 39.96 1.36 31.15
CA ALA A 304 40.91 2.08 30.32
C ALA A 304 40.40 2.12 28.87
N HIS A 305 40.70 3.23 28.19
CA HIS A 305 40.26 3.48 26.81
C HIS A 305 41.44 3.44 25.83
N PRO A 306 41.18 3.20 24.53
CA PRO A 306 42.18 3.28 23.48
C PRO A 306 42.79 4.68 23.36
N PRO A 307 43.93 4.82 22.66
CA PRO A 307 44.70 3.74 22.01
C PRO A 307 45.72 3.05 22.95
N ALA A 308 46.10 3.69 24.05
CA ALA A 308 47.20 3.24 24.90
C ALA A 308 46.78 2.32 26.06
N TYR A 309 45.51 2.39 26.51
CA TYR A 309 45.00 1.63 27.67
C TYR A 309 45.83 1.82 28.96
N THR A 310 46.50 2.98 29.10
CA THR A 310 47.36 3.29 30.26
C THR A 310 46.63 4.04 31.36
N ASP A 311 45.58 4.78 31.01
CA ASP A 311 44.86 5.66 31.93
C ASP A 311 43.59 4.97 32.44
N TRP A 312 43.56 4.71 33.75
CA TRP A 312 42.50 3.97 34.41
C TRP A 312 41.54 4.90 35.15
N THR A 313 40.26 4.79 34.85
CA THR A 313 39.18 5.59 35.43
C THR A 313 38.23 4.72 36.23
N ASN A 314 37.84 5.18 37.43
CA ASN A 314 36.93 4.44 38.30
C ASN A 314 35.50 4.41 37.74
N LEU A 315 34.88 3.24 37.78
CA LEU A 315 33.44 3.08 37.63
C LEU A 315 32.77 3.14 39.02
N SER A 316 31.49 3.52 39.03
CA SER A 316 30.73 3.69 40.27
C SER A 316 29.78 2.52 40.53
N PHE A 317 29.77 2.04 41.77
CA PHE A 317 28.77 1.16 42.35
C PHE A 317 27.67 2.00 43.01
N GLY A 318 26.81 2.60 42.19
CA GLY A 318 25.85 3.60 42.66
C GLY A 318 26.53 4.96 42.89
N SER A 319 26.58 5.42 44.15
CA SER A 319 27.18 6.72 44.51
C SER A 319 28.65 6.67 44.91
N SER A 320 29.25 5.47 44.97
CA SER A 320 30.65 5.28 45.40
C SER A 320 31.47 4.56 44.32
N PRO A 321 32.74 4.92 44.08
CA PRO A 321 33.64 4.14 43.24
C PRO A 321 34.15 2.86 43.92
N THR A 322 34.00 2.75 45.25
CA THR A 322 34.43 1.59 46.02
C THR A 322 33.28 0.62 46.22
N LEU A 323 33.57 -0.68 46.08
CA LEU A 323 32.61 -1.74 46.33
C LEU A 323 32.29 -1.80 47.84
N PRO A 324 31.01 -1.76 48.25
CA PRO A 324 30.67 -1.78 49.67
C PRO A 324 30.93 -3.15 50.29
N SER A 325 31.22 -3.20 51.59
CA SER A 325 31.39 -4.47 52.31
C SER A 325 30.04 -5.18 52.53
N THR A 326 30.04 -6.50 52.53
CA THR A 326 28.88 -7.32 52.90
C THR A 326 29.06 -7.96 54.28
N ALA A 327 27.95 -8.39 54.87
CA ALA A 327 28.02 -9.26 56.04
C ALA A 327 28.70 -10.59 55.66
N PRO A 328 29.43 -11.24 56.60
CA PRO A 328 30.11 -12.49 56.32
C PRO A 328 29.16 -13.54 55.75
N ARG A 329 29.56 -14.17 54.63
CA ARG A 329 28.82 -15.22 53.91
C ARG A 329 27.52 -14.76 53.24
N VAL A 330 27.26 -13.45 53.18
CA VAL A 330 26.12 -12.88 52.47
C VAL A 330 26.59 -12.37 51.11
N TRP A 331 26.08 -13.01 50.06
CA TRP A 331 26.30 -12.58 48.69
C TRP A 331 25.40 -11.38 48.34
N SER A 332 25.99 -10.38 47.71
CA SER A 332 25.30 -9.26 47.10
C SER A 332 25.59 -9.23 45.61
N SER A 333 24.67 -8.63 44.83
CA SER A 333 24.89 -8.35 43.42
C SER A 333 25.32 -6.90 43.23
N ALA A 334 26.31 -6.68 42.36
CA ALA A 334 26.74 -5.36 41.91
C ALA A 334 26.34 -5.18 40.45
N THR A 335 25.82 -3.99 40.12
CA THR A 335 25.55 -3.56 38.74
C THR A 335 26.30 -2.27 38.48
N VAL A 336 27.08 -2.25 37.41
CA VAL A 336 27.89 -1.10 37.00
C VAL A 336 27.42 -0.61 35.64
N ASN A 337 27.11 0.68 35.55
CA ASN A 337 26.71 1.31 34.30
C ASN A 337 27.95 1.63 33.45
N LEU A 338 27.94 1.20 32.18
CA LEU A 338 29.01 1.44 31.20
C LEU A 338 28.59 2.44 30.11
N SER A 339 27.51 3.21 30.31
CA SER A 339 27.04 4.21 29.34
C SER A 339 28.09 5.27 28.97
N SER A 340 29.02 5.60 29.87
CA SER A 340 30.08 6.59 29.62
C SER A 340 31.13 6.12 28.62
N VAL A 341 31.15 4.83 28.30
CA VAL A 341 32.15 4.20 27.42
C VAL A 341 31.53 3.57 26.16
N LEU A 342 30.26 3.86 25.88
CA LEU A 342 29.63 3.47 24.61
C LEU A 342 30.38 4.08 23.43
N GLY A 343 30.39 3.38 22.30
CA GLY A 343 31.12 3.85 21.10
C GLY A 343 32.63 3.57 21.17
N GLN A 344 33.13 2.87 22.18
CA GLN A 344 34.55 2.61 22.38
C GLN A 344 34.84 1.12 22.59
N ARG A 345 36.09 0.73 22.36
CA ARG A 345 36.66 -0.52 22.88
C ARG A 345 37.20 -0.23 24.29
N VAL A 346 36.97 -1.08 25.27
CA VAL A 346 37.43 -0.85 26.66
C VAL A 346 38.10 -2.06 27.27
N GLN A 347 39.11 -1.82 28.10
CA GLN A 347 39.62 -2.81 29.04
C GLN A 347 39.05 -2.50 30.41
N LEU A 348 38.65 -3.53 31.17
CA LEU A 348 38.28 -3.37 32.58
C LEU A 348 39.37 -3.95 33.46
N ARG A 349 39.44 -3.48 34.70
CA ARG A 349 40.26 -4.12 35.73
C ARG A 349 39.60 -4.07 37.09
N LEU A 350 39.83 -5.10 37.89
CA LEU A 350 39.54 -5.06 39.32
C LEU A 350 40.80 -4.67 40.05
N ARG A 351 40.73 -3.58 40.84
CA ARG A 351 41.84 -3.08 41.65
C ARG A 351 41.49 -3.18 43.12
N PHE A 352 42.17 -4.08 43.82
CA PHE A 352 42.13 -4.20 45.27
C PHE A 352 43.35 -3.49 45.87
N HIS A 353 43.13 -2.59 46.82
CA HIS A 353 44.18 -1.87 47.53
C HIS A 353 44.01 -2.04 49.04
N SER A 354 45.12 -2.23 49.74
CA SER A 354 45.21 -2.13 51.19
C SER A 354 46.31 -1.16 51.63
N ASP A 355 46.00 -0.33 52.63
CA ASP A 355 46.89 0.71 53.17
C ASP A 355 47.76 0.23 54.35
N GLY A 356 47.60 -1.04 54.76
CA GLY A 356 48.33 -1.65 55.86
C GLY A 356 47.74 -1.42 57.25
N ALA A 357 46.54 -0.83 57.37
CA ALA A 357 45.86 -0.59 58.65
C ALA A 357 45.09 -1.80 59.23
N GLY A 358 45.19 -2.98 58.60
CA GLY A 358 44.58 -4.22 59.07
C GLY A 358 44.19 -5.14 57.93
N THR A 359 43.84 -6.38 58.26
CA THR A 359 43.46 -7.40 57.28
C THR A 359 42.03 -7.89 57.50
N SER A 360 41.36 -8.25 56.42
CA SER A 360 40.02 -8.86 56.42
C SER A 360 39.93 -9.89 55.29
N SER A 361 38.74 -10.44 55.05
CA SER A 361 38.52 -11.45 54.00
C SER A 361 38.82 -10.94 52.59
N GLY A 362 38.83 -9.62 52.37
CA GLY A 362 38.79 -9.06 51.01
C GLY A 362 37.46 -9.40 50.34
N PHE A 363 37.44 -9.42 49.01
CA PHE A 363 36.22 -9.66 48.24
C PHE A 363 36.34 -10.90 47.35
N TYR A 364 35.42 -11.84 47.52
CA TYR A 364 35.21 -12.96 46.60
C TYR A 364 34.20 -12.54 45.54
N ILE A 365 34.53 -12.76 44.27
CA ILE A 365 33.74 -12.32 43.10
C ILE A 365 33.40 -13.52 42.21
N ARG A 366 32.17 -13.56 41.69
CA ARG A 366 31.71 -14.55 40.70
C ARG A 366 30.52 -14.02 39.91
N ASP A 367 29.98 -14.85 39.03
CA ASP A 367 28.86 -14.60 38.14
C ASP A 367 28.98 -13.28 37.32
N PHE A 368 30.17 -12.95 36.79
CA PHE A 368 30.32 -11.77 35.94
C PHE A 368 29.54 -11.90 34.64
N ASP A 369 28.80 -10.87 34.28
CA ASP A 369 28.09 -10.77 33.00
C ASP A 369 28.07 -9.31 32.54
N LEU A 370 28.73 -9.05 31.42
CA LEU A 370 28.65 -7.77 30.70
C LEU A 370 27.61 -7.89 29.60
N HIS A 371 26.64 -6.99 29.61
CA HIS A 371 25.62 -6.86 28.58
C HIS A 371 25.81 -5.54 27.84
N ALA A 372 25.87 -5.61 26.52
CA ALA A 372 25.99 -4.47 25.64
C ALA A 372 25.13 -4.69 24.37
N PRO A 373 23.79 -4.69 24.50
CA PRO A 373 22.90 -4.85 23.36
C PRO A 373 23.06 -3.68 22.38
N ALA A 374 22.87 -3.99 21.10
CA ALA A 374 22.82 -3.03 20.02
C ALA A 374 21.38 -2.94 19.53
N ASP A 375 20.75 -1.81 19.85
CA ASP A 375 19.39 -1.48 19.40
C ASP A 375 19.46 -0.33 18.40
N TYR A 376 18.47 -0.24 17.49
CA TYR A 376 18.32 0.97 16.67
C TYR A 376 17.94 2.16 17.57
N THR A 377 18.59 3.30 17.36
CA THR A 377 18.23 4.56 18.03
C THR A 377 17.91 5.57 16.95
N GLY A 378 16.64 5.94 16.77
CA GLY A 378 16.24 6.85 15.72
C GLY A 378 14.79 6.68 15.28
N GLU A 379 14.39 7.54 14.35
CA GLU A 379 13.06 7.48 13.75
C GLU A 379 12.96 6.32 12.77
N VAL A 380 11.95 5.49 12.96
CA VAL A 380 11.51 4.43 12.05
C VAL A 380 10.26 4.91 11.32
N VAL A 381 10.27 4.78 9.99
CA VAL A 381 9.12 4.98 9.12
C VAL A 381 8.68 3.63 8.60
N GLU A 382 7.58 3.13 9.13
CA GLU A 382 6.98 1.85 8.75
C GLU A 382 5.97 2.07 7.62
N ALA A 383 5.99 1.20 6.62
CA ALA A 383 5.10 1.20 5.47
C ALA A 383 4.75 -0.25 5.09
N ASP A 384 3.64 -0.73 5.61
CA ASP A 384 3.19 -2.11 5.38
C ASP A 384 2.03 -2.16 4.39
N THR A 385 2.09 -3.12 3.48
CA THR A 385 1.00 -3.48 2.58
C THR A 385 0.68 -4.96 2.71
N HIS A 386 -0.60 -5.28 2.92
CA HIS A 386 -1.09 -6.64 2.99
C HIS A 386 -2.05 -6.90 1.83
N TYR A 387 -1.60 -7.70 0.86
CA TYR A 387 -2.41 -8.24 -0.23
C TYR A 387 -2.95 -9.61 0.18
N LEU A 388 -4.24 -9.65 0.49
CA LEU A 388 -4.88 -10.86 1.01
C LEU A 388 -5.97 -11.32 0.08
N ILE A 389 -5.82 -12.52 -0.46
CA ILE A 389 -6.83 -13.16 -1.30
C ILE A 389 -7.41 -14.34 -0.51
N GLY A 390 -8.67 -14.21 -0.09
CA GLY A 390 -9.33 -15.21 0.76
C GLY A 390 -10.64 -14.74 1.40
N LEU A 391 -11.17 -15.54 2.32
CA LEU A 391 -12.44 -15.29 3.03
C LEU A 391 -12.27 -14.51 4.35
N LEU A 392 -11.05 -14.12 4.66
CA LEU A 392 -10.73 -13.33 5.84
C LEU A 392 -11.30 -11.92 5.78
N SER A 393 -11.26 -11.28 6.95
CA SER A 393 -11.67 -9.90 7.09
C SER A 393 -10.87 -9.21 8.19
N PHE A 394 -10.58 -7.94 7.93
CA PHE A 394 -10.17 -6.98 8.93
C PHE A 394 -11.34 -6.10 9.34
N SER A 395 -11.41 -5.83 10.63
CA SER A 395 -12.46 -5.02 11.22
C SER A 395 -11.97 -4.28 12.45
N ASP A 396 -12.80 -3.37 12.94
CA ASP A 396 -12.58 -2.67 14.22
C ASP A 396 -11.15 -2.08 14.39
N PRO A 397 -10.67 -1.25 13.44
CA PRO A 397 -9.35 -0.64 13.58
C PRO A 397 -9.34 0.41 14.69
N SER A 398 -8.26 0.41 15.48
CA SER A 398 -7.98 1.34 16.55
C SER A 398 -6.63 1.99 16.29
N VAL A 399 -6.66 3.13 15.59
CA VAL A 399 -5.46 3.82 15.10
C VAL A 399 -5.39 5.22 15.69
N VAL A 400 -4.39 5.45 16.53
CA VAL A 400 -4.14 6.70 17.24
C VAL A 400 -3.03 7.50 16.56
N ALA A 401 -1.94 6.85 16.16
CA ALA A 401 -0.76 7.54 15.64
C ALA A 401 -0.59 7.41 14.12
N GLY A 402 -0.72 6.20 13.58
CA GLY A 402 -0.49 5.90 12.17
C GLY A 402 -1.64 6.28 11.23
N GLY A 403 -1.42 5.98 9.95
CA GLY A 403 -2.42 5.96 8.89
C GLY A 403 -2.75 4.51 8.51
N LEU A 404 -4.02 4.23 8.30
CA LEU A 404 -4.51 2.93 7.87
C LEU A 404 -5.50 3.13 6.74
N GLN A 405 -5.39 2.31 5.70
CA GLN A 405 -6.40 2.18 4.68
C GLN A 405 -6.76 0.71 4.48
N LEU A 406 -8.05 0.45 4.39
CA LEU A 406 -8.61 -0.85 4.06
C LEU A 406 -9.38 -0.71 2.75
N ILE A 407 -9.01 -1.52 1.77
CA ILE A 407 -9.72 -1.67 0.50
C ILE A 407 -10.28 -3.08 0.40
N ARG A 408 -11.58 -3.21 0.16
CA ARG A 408 -12.23 -4.51 -0.05
C ARG A 408 -12.37 -4.79 -1.54
N THR A 409 -12.13 -6.04 -1.92
CA THR A 409 -12.34 -6.53 -3.28
C THR A 409 -13.16 -7.81 -3.23
N PRO A 410 -13.82 -8.20 -4.34
CA PRO A 410 -14.49 -9.51 -4.39
C PRO A 410 -13.54 -10.70 -4.18
N GLY A 411 -12.22 -10.51 -4.27
CA GLY A 411 -11.22 -11.55 -4.03
C GLY A 411 -10.66 -11.61 -2.61
N GLY A 412 -10.86 -10.56 -1.81
CA GLY A 412 -10.24 -10.42 -0.49
C GLY A 412 -10.01 -8.95 -0.11
N GLU A 413 -8.99 -8.65 0.67
CA GLU A 413 -8.73 -7.31 1.21
C GLU A 413 -7.29 -6.85 0.96
N LEU A 414 -7.14 -5.54 0.76
CA LEU A 414 -5.86 -4.84 0.74
C LEU A 414 -5.82 -3.92 1.96
N VAL A 415 -4.82 -4.11 2.81
CA VAL A 415 -4.58 -3.21 3.95
C VAL A 415 -3.26 -2.51 3.75
N THR A 416 -3.25 -1.19 3.82
CA THR A 416 -2.02 -0.42 3.94
C THR A 416 -1.97 0.24 5.30
N TYR A 417 -0.83 0.16 5.95
CA TYR A 417 -0.56 0.82 7.22
C TYR A 417 0.76 1.58 7.11
N GLY A 418 0.79 2.78 7.65
CA GLY A 418 2.01 3.57 7.73
C GLY A 418 2.10 4.34 9.03
N ALA A 419 3.26 4.32 9.65
CA ALA A 419 3.49 5.04 10.90
C ALA A 419 4.93 5.51 11.03
N THR A 420 5.12 6.57 11.81
CA THR A 420 6.44 7.05 12.20
C THR A 420 6.58 6.88 13.70
N TRP A 421 7.66 6.23 14.15
CA TRP A 421 7.87 5.91 15.55
C TRP A 421 9.34 5.81 15.93
N ASP A 422 9.61 5.78 17.23
CA ASP A 422 10.94 5.52 17.79
C ASP A 422 10.89 4.16 18.52
N PRO A 423 11.96 3.33 18.48
CA PRO A 423 12.00 2.03 19.15
C PRO A 423 11.64 2.07 20.64
N SER A 424 11.88 3.18 21.32
CA SER A 424 11.47 3.39 22.72
C SER A 424 9.95 3.56 22.91
N ARG A 425 9.21 3.83 21.83
CA ARG A 425 7.77 4.15 21.85
C ARG A 425 7.06 3.68 20.58
N VAL A 426 6.94 2.37 20.42
CA VAL A 426 6.16 1.75 19.33
C VAL A 426 4.65 2.07 19.49
N PRO A 427 3.95 2.51 18.43
CA PRO A 427 2.52 2.78 18.44
C PRO A 427 1.71 1.55 18.85
N ARG A 428 0.64 1.76 19.63
CA ARG A 428 -0.30 0.69 20.03
C ARG A 428 -1.49 0.58 19.07
N ASP A 429 -1.25 0.86 17.80
CA ASP A 429 -2.28 0.79 16.77
C ASP A 429 -2.58 -0.66 16.48
N THR A 430 -3.87 -0.99 16.40
CA THR A 430 -4.32 -2.38 16.29
C THR A 430 -5.51 -2.53 15.36
N ILE A 431 -5.65 -3.71 14.78
CA ILE A 431 -6.80 -4.09 13.96
C ILE A 431 -7.27 -5.49 14.34
N ARG A 432 -8.57 -5.78 14.17
CA ARG A 432 -9.07 -7.13 14.38
C ARG A 432 -8.94 -7.94 13.10
N PHE A 433 -8.26 -9.08 13.19
CA PHE A 433 -8.11 -10.06 12.12
C PHE A 433 -8.99 -11.29 12.40
N ARG A 434 -9.72 -11.77 11.39
CA ARG A 434 -10.47 -13.03 11.40
C ARG A 434 -10.34 -13.73 10.06
N THR A 435 -10.09 -15.04 10.07
CA THR A 435 -10.05 -15.86 8.85
C THR A 435 -11.43 -16.02 8.19
N PHE A 436 -12.50 -15.87 8.96
CA PHE A 436 -13.86 -15.77 8.44
C PHE A 436 -14.77 -15.03 9.43
N ASP A 437 -15.60 -14.12 8.92
CA ASP A 437 -16.66 -13.46 9.66
C ASP A 437 -17.81 -13.14 8.70
N LEU A 438 -19.01 -13.68 8.94
CA LEU A 438 -20.16 -13.48 8.06
C LEU A 438 -20.47 -11.99 7.82
N LEU A 439 -20.31 -11.15 8.85
CA LEU A 439 -20.71 -9.75 8.79
C LEU A 439 -19.66 -8.87 8.13
N GLU A 440 -18.38 -9.23 8.26
CA GLU A 440 -17.24 -8.43 7.76
C GLU A 440 -16.61 -9.00 6.49
N ASN A 441 -16.96 -10.23 6.10
CA ASN A 441 -16.39 -10.90 4.94
C ASN A 441 -16.63 -10.10 3.63
N PRO A 442 -15.58 -9.82 2.85
CA PRO A 442 -15.68 -8.96 1.68
C PRO A 442 -16.56 -9.56 0.57
N GLN A 443 -16.54 -10.88 0.37
CA GLN A 443 -17.38 -11.53 -0.65
C GLN A 443 -18.88 -11.45 -0.31
N ILE A 444 -19.23 -11.62 0.96
CA ILE A 444 -20.63 -11.50 1.43
C ILE A 444 -21.09 -10.05 1.30
N LEU A 445 -20.27 -9.09 1.75
CA LEU A 445 -20.58 -7.67 1.60
C LEU A 445 -20.73 -7.25 0.14
N PHE A 446 -19.99 -7.88 -0.78
CA PHE A 446 -20.16 -7.67 -2.22
C PHE A 446 -21.53 -8.13 -2.73
N ILE A 447 -21.97 -9.32 -2.29
CA ILE A 447 -23.30 -9.85 -2.62
C ILE A 447 -24.39 -8.92 -2.07
N VAL A 448 -24.24 -8.45 -0.83
CA VAL A 448 -25.17 -7.49 -0.21
C VAL A 448 -25.23 -6.19 -1.01
N MET A 449 -24.07 -5.66 -1.43
CA MET A 449 -23.99 -4.46 -2.27
C MET A 449 -24.72 -4.69 -3.61
N ILE A 450 -24.48 -5.80 -4.30
CA ILE A 450 -25.17 -6.11 -5.56
C ILE A 450 -26.68 -6.23 -5.33
N ALA A 451 -27.10 -6.96 -4.30
CA ALA A 451 -28.52 -7.14 -3.98
C ALA A 451 -29.20 -5.80 -3.67
N ALA A 452 -28.57 -4.94 -2.86
CA ALA A 452 -29.10 -3.63 -2.50
C ALA A 452 -29.16 -2.68 -3.69
N THR A 453 -28.09 -2.60 -4.49
CA THR A 453 -28.05 -1.74 -5.69
C THR A 453 -29.07 -2.19 -6.74
N TYR A 454 -29.22 -3.50 -6.95
CA TYR A 454 -30.26 -4.08 -7.78
C TYR A 454 -31.66 -3.75 -7.25
N ALA A 455 -31.89 -3.93 -5.93
CA ALA A 455 -33.17 -3.62 -5.29
C ALA A 455 -33.54 -2.14 -5.43
N ILE A 456 -32.61 -1.21 -5.18
CA ILE A 456 -32.82 0.24 -5.40
C ILE A 456 -33.24 0.48 -6.84
N SER A 457 -32.48 -0.02 -7.81
CA SER A 457 -32.77 0.17 -9.23
C SER A 457 -34.14 -0.40 -9.63
N ARG A 458 -34.44 -1.64 -9.21
CA ARG A 458 -35.68 -2.34 -9.55
C ARG A 458 -36.91 -1.71 -8.91
N LEU A 459 -36.83 -1.34 -7.62
CA LEU A 459 -37.95 -0.70 -6.91
C LEU A 459 -38.26 0.68 -7.49
N GLN A 460 -37.23 1.48 -7.80
CA GLN A 460 -37.41 2.79 -8.43
C GLN A 460 -38.05 2.68 -9.82
N GLN A 461 -37.57 1.72 -10.63
CA GLN A 461 -38.09 1.47 -11.97
C GLN A 461 -39.53 0.95 -11.91
N GLY A 462 -39.82 -0.02 -11.04
CA GLY A 462 -41.16 -0.58 -10.85
C GLY A 462 -42.18 0.44 -10.33
N ALA A 463 -41.77 1.37 -9.47
CA ALA A 463 -42.64 2.47 -9.03
C ALA A 463 -43.04 3.40 -10.20
N TYR A 464 -42.09 3.71 -11.10
CA TYR A 464 -42.39 4.48 -12.30
C TYR A 464 -43.26 3.73 -13.30
N GLU A 465 -43.02 2.43 -13.49
CA GLU A 465 -43.82 1.57 -14.38
C GLU A 465 -45.28 1.49 -13.90
N ARG A 466 -45.51 1.32 -12.59
CA ARG A 466 -46.86 1.36 -12.00
C ARG A 466 -47.53 2.72 -12.17
N TYR A 467 -46.80 3.80 -11.93
CA TYR A 467 -47.29 5.17 -12.16
C TYR A 467 -47.69 5.38 -13.63
N ARG A 468 -46.87 4.90 -14.57
CA ARG A 468 -47.17 4.96 -16.01
C ARG A 468 -48.39 4.12 -16.39
N ALA A 469 -48.50 2.91 -15.84
CA ALA A 469 -49.63 2.01 -16.10
C ALA A 469 -50.97 2.54 -15.54
N SER A 470 -50.93 3.36 -14.48
CA SER A 470 -52.13 3.96 -13.90
C SER A 470 -52.78 5.07 -14.74
N HIS A 471 -52.14 5.51 -15.83
CA HIS A 471 -52.70 6.51 -16.76
C HIS A 471 -53.13 5.84 -18.08
N PRO A 472 -54.25 6.24 -18.70
CA PRO A 472 -54.65 5.73 -20.02
C PRO A 472 -53.56 5.98 -21.08
N ALA A 473 -53.44 5.05 -22.05
CA ALA A 473 -52.37 5.06 -23.06
C ALA A 473 -52.31 6.37 -23.88
N GLU A 474 -53.44 7.04 -24.06
CA GLU A 474 -53.58 8.34 -24.76
C GLU A 474 -52.80 9.48 -24.09
N TYR A 475 -52.66 9.45 -22.76
CA TYR A 475 -51.89 10.46 -21.99
C TYR A 475 -50.43 10.05 -21.76
N GLY A 476 -49.99 8.93 -22.34
CA GLY A 476 -48.63 8.40 -22.20
C GLY A 476 -47.47 9.40 -22.42
N PRO A 477 -47.56 10.35 -23.37
CA PRO A 477 -46.52 11.38 -23.58
C PRO A 477 -46.40 12.40 -22.45
N ALA A 478 -47.46 12.61 -21.67
CA ALA A 478 -47.51 13.59 -20.57
C ALA A 478 -46.97 13.03 -19.24
N VAL A 479 -46.78 11.71 -19.13
CA VAL A 479 -46.30 11.02 -17.93
C VAL A 479 -44.78 11.15 -17.81
N LEU A 480 -44.31 12.25 -17.21
CA LEU A 480 -42.87 12.51 -17.06
C LEU A 480 -42.25 11.80 -15.84
N ARG A 481 -41.15 11.06 -16.07
CA ARG A 481 -40.31 10.48 -15.00
C ARG A 481 -39.73 11.58 -14.11
N ASN A 482 -39.82 11.43 -12.79
CA ASN A 482 -39.20 12.36 -11.85
C ASN A 482 -37.67 12.16 -11.81
N LYS A 483 -36.96 12.94 -12.63
CA LYS A 483 -35.50 12.81 -12.81
C LYS A 483 -34.71 12.97 -11.51
N TRP A 484 -35.18 13.78 -10.56
CA TRP A 484 -34.44 14.07 -9.32
C TRP A 484 -34.35 12.85 -8.40
N ILE A 485 -35.46 12.16 -8.18
CA ILE A 485 -35.52 10.99 -7.29
C ILE A 485 -34.68 9.82 -7.85
N HIS A 486 -34.75 9.59 -9.17
CA HIS A 486 -33.92 8.58 -9.82
C HIS A 486 -32.43 8.95 -9.81
N ARG A 487 -32.08 10.24 -9.84
CA ARG A 487 -30.69 10.70 -9.63
C ARG A 487 -30.25 10.46 -8.19
N ALA A 488 -31.10 10.72 -7.20
CA ALA A 488 -30.80 10.45 -5.79
C ALA A 488 -30.53 8.95 -5.54
N GLY A 489 -31.32 8.05 -6.16
CA GLY A 489 -31.07 6.61 -6.11
C GLY A 489 -29.72 6.21 -6.71
N LYS A 490 -29.34 6.81 -7.85
CA LYS A 490 -28.01 6.59 -8.44
C LYS A 490 -26.86 7.10 -7.56
N VAL A 491 -27.03 8.25 -6.91
CA VAL A 491 -26.06 8.75 -5.92
C VAL A 491 -25.96 7.78 -4.76
N GLY A 492 -27.09 7.27 -4.28
CA GLY A 492 -27.12 6.26 -3.22
C GLY A 492 -26.38 4.97 -3.60
N ILE A 493 -26.57 4.47 -4.83
CA ILE A 493 -25.80 3.34 -5.37
C ILE A 493 -24.30 3.67 -5.39
N GLY A 494 -23.92 4.88 -5.81
CA GLY A 494 -22.52 5.32 -5.78
C GLY A 494 -21.92 5.32 -4.38
N ILE A 495 -22.68 5.75 -3.36
CA ILE A 495 -22.25 5.73 -1.95
C ILE A 495 -22.05 4.29 -1.45
N LEU A 496 -22.97 3.38 -1.77
CA LEU A 496 -22.81 1.95 -1.41
C LEU A 496 -21.57 1.33 -2.05
N ILE A 497 -21.31 1.64 -3.32
CA ILE A 497 -20.11 1.16 -4.01
C ILE A 497 -18.84 1.73 -3.36
N LEU A 498 -18.84 3.03 -3.04
CA LEU A 498 -17.70 3.69 -2.39
C LEU A 498 -17.38 3.05 -1.03
N PHE A 499 -18.38 2.91 -0.15
CA PHE A 499 -18.16 2.34 1.19
C PHE A 499 -17.93 0.83 1.20
N TYR A 500 -18.34 0.12 0.15
CA TYR A 500 -17.92 -1.26 -0.05
C TYR A 500 -16.41 -1.32 -0.34
N PHE A 501 -15.95 -0.64 -1.40
CA PHE A 501 -14.54 -0.73 -1.82
C PHE A 501 -13.59 -0.06 -0.84
N VAL A 502 -13.98 1.06 -0.22
CA VAL A 502 -13.13 1.85 0.67
C VAL A 502 -13.89 2.15 1.97
N PRO A 503 -14.00 1.18 2.90
CA PRO A 503 -14.65 1.38 4.19
C PRO A 503 -14.02 2.49 5.05
N THR A 504 -12.75 2.85 4.80
CA THR A 504 -12.03 3.96 5.45
C THR A 504 -12.18 5.30 4.71
N ALA A 505 -13.09 5.44 3.73
CA ALA A 505 -13.19 6.65 2.89
C ALA A 505 -13.41 7.96 3.68
N LEU A 506 -13.98 7.89 4.88
CA LEU A 506 -14.20 9.05 5.75
C LEU A 506 -12.91 9.60 6.37
N TRP A 507 -11.83 8.82 6.40
CA TRP A 507 -10.54 9.25 6.95
C TRP A 507 -9.93 10.39 6.15
N PHE A 508 -10.20 10.45 4.84
CA PHE A 508 -9.78 11.53 3.95
C PHE A 508 -10.31 12.90 4.39
N ILE A 509 -11.54 12.95 4.93
CA ILE A 509 -12.14 14.20 5.44
C ILE A 509 -11.84 14.43 6.93
N GLY A 510 -10.82 13.74 7.47
CA GLY A 510 -10.38 13.84 8.87
C GLY A 510 -11.24 13.06 9.88
N ILE A 511 -12.29 12.37 9.42
CA ILE A 511 -13.16 11.57 10.29
C ILE A 511 -12.60 10.15 10.34
N ARG A 512 -11.96 9.79 11.45
CA ARG A 512 -11.41 8.44 11.71
C ARG A 512 -12.50 7.40 12.00
N ALA A 513 -13.52 7.33 11.16
CA ALA A 513 -14.59 6.33 11.24
C ALA A 513 -14.42 5.32 10.10
N VAL A 514 -14.62 4.04 10.42
CA VAL A 514 -14.60 2.95 9.44
C VAL A 514 -16.01 2.37 9.33
N VAL A 515 -16.48 2.21 8.10
CA VAL A 515 -17.77 1.56 7.84
C VAL A 515 -17.61 0.06 8.07
N SER A 516 -17.92 -0.38 9.28
CA SER A 516 -17.98 -1.81 9.61
C SER A 516 -18.98 -2.53 8.71
N GLY A 517 -18.78 -3.83 8.52
CA GLY A 517 -19.67 -4.69 7.77
C GLY A 517 -21.09 -4.63 8.33
N LEU A 518 -21.26 -4.68 9.65
CA LEU A 518 -22.58 -4.50 10.27
C LEU A 518 -23.23 -3.16 9.90
N ALA A 519 -22.48 -2.05 9.96
CA ALA A 519 -22.98 -0.75 9.53
C ALA A 519 -23.35 -0.74 8.03
N PHE A 520 -22.57 -1.41 7.20
CA PHE A 520 -22.81 -1.54 5.77
C PHE A 520 -24.09 -2.34 5.45
N TRP A 521 -24.34 -3.43 6.17
CA TRP A 521 -25.59 -4.21 6.10
C TRP A 521 -26.80 -3.33 6.38
N PHE A 522 -26.79 -2.61 7.51
CA PHE A 522 -27.87 -1.69 7.87
C PHE A 522 -28.04 -0.58 6.83
N LEU A 523 -26.95 0.02 6.36
CA LEU A 523 -26.97 1.07 5.36
C LEU A 523 -27.58 0.59 4.04
N SER A 524 -27.20 -0.60 3.58
CA SER A 524 -27.70 -1.22 2.35
C SER A 524 -29.20 -1.48 2.41
N VAL A 525 -29.69 -2.07 3.51
CA VAL A 525 -31.11 -2.33 3.72
C VAL A 525 -31.88 -1.01 3.83
N ALA A 526 -31.41 -0.07 4.66
CA ALA A 526 -32.05 1.22 4.87
C ALA A 526 -32.14 2.05 3.58
N MET A 527 -31.10 2.05 2.73
CA MET A 527 -31.12 2.73 1.45
C MET A 527 -32.05 2.05 0.44
N ALA A 528 -32.05 0.72 0.37
CA ALA A 528 -32.96 -0.03 -0.50
C ALA A 528 -34.44 0.25 -0.15
N VAL A 529 -34.77 0.16 1.14
CA VAL A 529 -36.10 0.46 1.67
C VAL A 529 -36.44 1.94 1.50
N GLY A 530 -35.55 2.84 1.90
CA GLY A 530 -35.77 4.29 1.87
C GLY A 530 -35.99 4.84 0.46
N PHE A 531 -35.16 4.44 -0.51
CA PHE A 531 -35.39 4.81 -1.91
C PHE A 531 -36.63 4.10 -2.48
N GLY A 532 -36.84 2.82 -2.18
CA GLY A 532 -38.02 2.09 -2.64
C GLY A 532 -39.34 2.72 -2.19
N PHE A 533 -39.53 2.92 -0.89
CA PHE A 533 -40.73 3.54 -0.35
C PHE A 533 -40.82 5.04 -0.66
N GLY A 534 -39.71 5.77 -0.60
CA GLY A 534 -39.68 7.20 -0.94
C GLY A 534 -40.07 7.47 -2.39
N THR A 535 -39.63 6.62 -3.33
CA THR A 535 -40.02 6.73 -4.74
C THR A 535 -41.48 6.40 -4.95
N ARG A 536 -41.97 5.30 -4.34
CA ARG A 536 -43.39 4.94 -4.39
C ARG A 536 -44.27 6.05 -3.82
N ALA A 537 -43.99 6.54 -2.61
CA ALA A 537 -44.75 7.61 -1.97
C ALA A 537 -44.73 8.91 -2.80
N SER A 538 -43.62 9.23 -3.45
CA SER A 538 -43.55 10.41 -4.32
C SER A 538 -44.46 10.27 -5.55
N TYR A 539 -44.45 9.11 -6.22
CA TYR A 539 -45.32 8.87 -7.36
C TYR A 539 -46.79 8.76 -6.95
N ASP A 540 -47.11 8.15 -5.81
CA ASP A 540 -48.47 8.08 -5.25
C ASP A 540 -49.00 9.48 -4.89
N ARG A 541 -48.18 10.34 -4.27
CA ARG A 541 -48.53 11.75 -4.03
C ARG A 541 -48.80 12.50 -5.34
N ARG A 542 -48.02 12.21 -6.38
CA ARG A 542 -48.20 12.83 -7.70
C ARG A 542 -49.51 12.38 -8.35
N LEU A 543 -49.83 11.09 -8.26
CA LEU A 543 -51.09 10.51 -8.73
C LEU A 543 -52.30 11.12 -8.00
N ARG A 544 -52.22 11.28 -6.68
CA ARG A 544 -53.30 11.93 -5.90
C ARG A 544 -53.49 13.40 -6.26
N ARG A 545 -52.41 14.14 -6.55
CA ARG A 545 -52.51 15.54 -7.01
C ARG A 545 -53.13 15.67 -8.40
N THR A 546 -52.90 14.71 -9.29
CA THR A 546 -53.51 14.71 -10.63
C THR A 546 -54.96 14.23 -10.63
N LEU A 547 -55.39 13.47 -9.61
CA LEU A 547 -56.76 12.96 -9.45
C LEU A 547 -57.64 13.81 -8.52
N ALA A 548 -57.11 14.89 -7.94
CA ALA A 548 -57.94 15.82 -7.18
C ALA A 548 -58.98 16.44 -8.15
N PRO A 549 -60.29 16.30 -7.90
CA PRO A 549 -61.29 16.97 -8.73
C PRO A 549 -61.03 18.46 -8.61
N ILE A 550 -61.02 19.17 -9.74
CA ILE A 550 -61.09 20.62 -9.78
C ILE A 550 -62.44 20.96 -9.13
N VAL A 551 -62.42 21.23 -7.83
CA VAL A 551 -63.53 21.89 -7.15
C VAL A 551 -63.58 23.28 -7.76
N GLY A 552 -64.71 23.58 -8.40
CA GLY A 552 -64.89 24.78 -9.19
C GLY A 552 -64.67 26.03 -8.35
N GLU A 553 -63.73 26.85 -8.78
CA GLU A 553 -63.83 28.30 -8.63
C GLU A 553 -63.98 28.86 -10.04
N GLU A 554 -65.11 29.53 -10.23
CA GLU A 554 -65.49 30.22 -11.45
C GLU A 554 -64.42 31.28 -11.81
N GLY A 555 -63.82 31.13 -12.99
CA GLY A 555 -62.86 32.07 -13.57
C GLY A 555 -62.80 31.86 -15.08
N PRO A 556 -62.65 32.93 -15.88
CA PRO A 556 -63.50 33.16 -17.04
C PRO A 556 -63.20 32.26 -18.24
N VAL A 557 -64.30 31.93 -18.91
CA VAL A 557 -64.41 31.20 -20.18
C VAL A 557 -63.44 31.80 -21.21
N VAL A 558 -62.37 31.08 -21.52
CA VAL A 558 -61.57 31.35 -22.72
C VAL A 558 -62.39 30.87 -23.91
N GLN A 559 -63.08 31.83 -24.50
CA GLN A 559 -63.83 31.72 -25.73
C GLN A 559 -62.91 31.18 -26.83
N LYS A 560 -63.20 29.96 -27.28
CA LYS A 560 -62.56 29.33 -28.42
C LYS A 560 -62.88 30.15 -29.67
N ILE A 561 -61.95 30.99 -30.10
CA ILE A 561 -62.04 31.69 -31.38
C ILE A 561 -62.00 30.61 -32.47
N ILE A 562 -63.19 30.32 -33.02
CA ILE A 562 -63.33 29.62 -34.29
C ILE A 562 -62.90 30.62 -35.34
N VAL A 563 -61.74 30.41 -35.93
CA VAL A 563 -61.33 31.09 -37.18
C VAL A 563 -62.27 30.57 -38.29
N PRO A 564 -62.91 31.43 -39.10
CA PRO A 564 -63.79 30.98 -40.17
C PRO A 564 -63.00 30.23 -41.25
N ALA A 565 -63.65 29.23 -41.85
CA ALA A 565 -63.14 28.48 -42.99
C ALA A 565 -62.82 29.44 -44.17
N PRO A 566 -61.71 29.23 -44.90
CA PRO A 566 -61.50 29.93 -46.14
C PRO A 566 -62.48 29.44 -47.20
N THR A 567 -63.08 30.43 -47.87
CA THR A 567 -63.89 30.42 -49.09
C THR A 567 -63.71 29.22 -50.03
N GLU A 568 -64.84 28.58 -50.35
CA GLU A 568 -65.00 27.63 -51.44
C GLU A 568 -64.55 28.24 -52.78
N SER A 569 -63.61 27.57 -53.44
CA SER A 569 -63.19 27.87 -54.81
C SER A 569 -64.27 27.41 -55.78
N SER A 570 -64.79 28.33 -56.61
CA SER A 570 -65.83 28.10 -57.62
C SER A 570 -65.28 27.51 -58.93
N ALA A 571 -64.24 26.67 -58.88
CA ALA A 571 -63.67 26.04 -60.07
C ALA A 571 -64.30 24.65 -60.31
N PRO A 572 -64.62 24.29 -61.57
CA PRO A 572 -65.26 23.02 -61.90
C PRO A 572 -64.38 21.81 -61.50
N VAL A 573 -65.01 20.75 -61.01
CA VAL A 573 -64.35 19.54 -60.52
C VAL A 573 -63.93 18.66 -61.70
N VAL A 574 -62.64 18.31 -61.77
CA VAL A 574 -62.02 17.53 -62.87
C VAL A 574 -61.87 16.05 -62.52
N GLY A 575 -61.98 15.68 -61.24
CA GLY A 575 -61.98 14.29 -60.79
C GLY A 575 -61.90 14.18 -59.26
N GLU A 576 -61.73 12.98 -58.73
CA GLU A 576 -61.57 12.73 -57.29
C GLU A 576 -60.20 12.10 -57.01
N CYS A 577 -59.54 12.54 -55.94
CA CYS A 577 -58.24 11.98 -55.53
C CYS A 577 -58.42 10.60 -54.90
N LEU A 578 -57.85 9.54 -55.49
CA LEU A 578 -58.01 8.17 -54.99
C LEU A 578 -57.41 7.92 -53.60
N GLN A 579 -56.50 8.77 -53.11
CA GLN A 579 -55.84 8.60 -51.82
C GLN A 579 -56.62 9.25 -50.66
N CYS A 580 -57.17 10.45 -50.85
CA CYS A 580 -57.87 11.19 -49.80
C CYS A 580 -59.38 11.32 -50.03
N ARG A 581 -59.88 10.88 -51.20
CA ARG A 581 -61.30 10.93 -51.60
C ARG A 581 -61.91 12.32 -51.51
N GLN A 582 -61.12 13.33 -51.86
CA GLN A 582 -61.55 14.71 -51.97
C GLN A 582 -61.62 15.09 -53.45
N PRO A 583 -62.61 15.91 -53.86
CA PRO A 583 -62.72 16.41 -55.23
C PRO A 583 -61.50 17.25 -55.58
N ILE A 584 -61.07 17.15 -56.83
CA ILE A 584 -59.96 17.89 -57.41
C ILE A 584 -60.55 18.96 -58.34
N HIS A 585 -60.26 20.22 -58.09
CA HIS A 585 -60.73 21.32 -58.91
C HIS A 585 -59.79 21.59 -60.10
N GLN A 586 -60.29 22.21 -61.18
CA GLN A 586 -59.54 22.42 -62.43
C GLN A 586 -58.24 23.22 -62.25
N ASP A 587 -58.18 24.07 -61.23
CA ASP A 587 -57.02 24.89 -60.90
C ASP A 587 -56.00 24.17 -60.00
N ASP A 588 -56.33 22.99 -59.47
CA ASP A 588 -55.44 22.23 -58.61
C ASP A 588 -54.34 21.52 -59.40
N ARG A 589 -53.10 21.60 -58.89
CA ARG A 589 -51.98 20.82 -59.44
C ARG A 589 -52.20 19.33 -59.15
N THR A 590 -52.36 18.56 -60.21
CA THR A 590 -52.68 17.13 -60.14
C THR A 590 -51.56 16.27 -60.70
N TYR A 591 -51.42 15.07 -60.13
CA TYR A 591 -50.62 14.01 -60.71
C TYR A 591 -51.55 12.98 -61.36
N ARG A 592 -51.43 12.82 -62.68
CA ARG A 592 -52.13 11.79 -63.45
C ARG A 592 -51.18 10.63 -63.72
N CYS A 593 -51.52 9.45 -63.20
CA CYS A 593 -50.79 8.23 -63.51
C CYS A 593 -51.11 7.76 -64.94
N THR A 594 -50.22 6.99 -65.55
CA THR A 594 -50.40 6.42 -66.90
C THR A 594 -51.64 5.53 -67.01
N CYS A 595 -52.10 4.94 -65.90
CA CYS A 595 -53.35 4.18 -65.83
C CYS A 595 -54.61 5.04 -65.63
N GLY A 596 -54.53 6.36 -65.76
CA GLY A 596 -55.67 7.29 -65.68
C GLY A 596 -56.07 7.73 -64.28
N ALA A 597 -55.46 7.18 -63.23
CA ALA A 597 -55.70 7.57 -61.84
C ALA A 597 -55.24 9.02 -61.55
N LEU A 598 -56.08 9.80 -60.86
CA LEU A 598 -55.83 11.19 -60.47
C LEU A 598 -55.56 11.31 -58.97
N TYR A 599 -54.57 12.13 -58.62
CA TYR A 599 -54.20 12.44 -57.24
C TYR A 599 -53.89 13.93 -57.09
N HIS A 600 -54.16 14.51 -55.92
CA HIS A 600 -53.54 15.77 -55.51
C HIS A 600 -52.02 15.58 -55.50
N ILE A 601 -51.24 16.58 -55.97
CA ILE A 601 -49.78 16.47 -56.03
C ILE A 601 -49.16 16.19 -54.64
N ALA A 602 -49.73 16.73 -53.58
CA ALA A 602 -49.34 16.48 -52.19
C ALA A 602 -49.69 15.06 -51.70
N CYS A 603 -50.75 14.45 -52.24
CA CYS A 603 -51.08 13.05 -51.94
C CYS A 603 -50.18 12.09 -52.74
N ALA A 604 -49.83 12.45 -53.98
CA ALA A 604 -48.92 11.67 -54.82
C ALA A 604 -47.47 11.67 -54.30
N SER A 605 -46.99 12.75 -53.67
CA SER A 605 -45.63 12.83 -53.12
C SER A 605 -45.40 11.90 -51.92
N GLY A 606 -46.46 11.46 -51.24
CA GLY A 606 -46.39 10.47 -50.16
C GLY A 606 -46.44 9.00 -50.63
N LEU A 607 -46.66 8.76 -51.93
CA LEU A 607 -46.87 7.43 -52.50
C LEU A 607 -45.70 7.02 -53.41
N VAL A 608 -45.13 5.84 -53.16
CA VAL A 608 -44.03 5.28 -53.98
C VAL A 608 -44.57 4.60 -55.25
N ARG A 609 -45.81 4.11 -55.23
CA ARG A 609 -46.50 3.43 -56.32
C ARG A 609 -47.95 3.87 -56.40
N CYS A 610 -48.53 3.87 -57.59
CA CYS A 610 -49.95 4.16 -57.79
C CYS A 610 -50.82 3.10 -57.08
N ALA A 611 -51.78 3.52 -56.27
CA ALA A 611 -52.66 2.61 -55.53
C ALA A 611 -53.55 1.75 -56.45
N ASN A 612 -53.83 2.22 -57.67
CA ASN A 612 -54.68 1.52 -58.63
C ASN A 612 -53.90 0.49 -59.49
N CYS A 613 -52.79 0.90 -60.12
CA CYS A 613 -52.08 0.07 -61.10
C CYS A 613 -50.65 -0.32 -60.70
N GLN A 614 -50.21 0.07 -59.49
CA GLN A 614 -48.89 -0.23 -58.91
C GLN A 614 -47.64 0.18 -59.71
N GLN A 615 -47.81 0.90 -60.82
CA GLN A 615 -46.69 1.54 -61.53
C GLN A 615 -46.05 2.64 -60.66
N PRO A 616 -44.73 2.84 -60.76
CA PRO A 616 -44.02 3.84 -59.98
C PRO A 616 -44.49 5.25 -60.36
N ILE A 617 -44.77 6.07 -59.34
CA ILE A 617 -45.12 7.47 -59.53
C ILE A 617 -43.83 8.22 -59.92
N ALA A 618 -43.83 8.85 -61.09
CA ALA A 618 -42.64 9.45 -61.69
C ALA A 618 -41.96 10.44 -60.73
N ALA A 619 -40.62 10.36 -60.65
CA ALA A 619 -39.75 11.01 -59.67
C ALA A 619 -39.81 12.55 -59.60
N GLY A 620 -40.59 13.21 -60.49
CA GLY A 620 -40.78 14.65 -60.52
C GLY A 620 -41.70 15.23 -59.45
N VAL A 621 -42.40 14.40 -58.65
CA VAL A 621 -43.29 14.87 -57.55
C VAL A 621 -42.65 14.71 -56.16
N THR A 622 -41.48 14.08 -56.05
CA THR A 622 -40.82 13.75 -54.78
C THR A 622 -39.52 14.53 -54.50
N GLN A 623 -39.29 15.68 -55.12
CA GLN A 623 -38.11 16.51 -54.77
C GLN A 623 -38.41 18.01 -54.83
N GLN A 624 -38.77 18.60 -53.69
CA GLN A 624 -38.11 19.84 -53.27
C GLN A 624 -37.09 19.46 -52.19
N ARG A 625 -35.90 19.05 -52.63
CA ARG A 625 -34.71 19.13 -51.80
C ARG A 625 -34.22 20.57 -51.89
N GLY A 626 -33.87 21.19 -50.77
CA GLY A 626 -33.33 22.55 -50.78
C GLY A 626 -32.11 22.63 -51.70
N GLN A 627 -31.94 23.76 -52.39
CA GLN A 627 -30.67 24.03 -53.07
C GLN A 627 -29.74 24.69 -52.06
N VAL A 628 -28.53 24.15 -51.91
CA VAL A 628 -27.49 24.67 -51.01
C VAL A 628 -26.35 25.21 -51.87
N SER A 629 -25.92 26.45 -51.60
CA SER A 629 -24.78 27.08 -52.28
C SER A 629 -23.46 26.59 -51.66
N LEU A 630 -22.60 26.00 -52.49
CA LEU A 630 -21.27 25.53 -52.14
C LEU A 630 -20.22 26.39 -52.83
N ARG A 631 -19.18 26.80 -52.10
CA ARG A 631 -18.07 27.61 -52.64
C ARG A 631 -16.93 26.69 -53.08
N CYS A 632 -16.43 26.85 -54.29
CA CYS A 632 -15.23 26.14 -54.75
C CYS A 632 -13.98 26.73 -54.06
N GLU A 633 -13.18 25.90 -53.39
CA GLU A 633 -11.92 26.36 -52.77
C GLU A 633 -10.79 26.61 -53.78
N SER A 634 -10.88 26.03 -55.00
CA SER A 634 -9.85 26.20 -56.03
C SER A 634 -10.00 27.51 -56.83
N CYS A 635 -11.22 27.97 -57.09
CA CYS A 635 -11.46 29.19 -57.86
C CYS A 635 -12.40 30.21 -57.20
N GLY A 636 -12.97 29.90 -56.02
CA GLY A 636 -13.82 30.81 -55.25
C GLY A 636 -15.30 30.88 -55.70
N GLU A 637 -15.65 30.25 -56.82
CA GLU A 637 -16.97 30.30 -57.44
C GLU A 637 -18.05 29.61 -56.60
N LEU A 638 -19.23 30.23 -56.48
CA LEU A 638 -20.37 29.69 -55.74
C LEU A 638 -21.28 28.90 -56.69
N GLN A 639 -21.47 27.60 -56.42
CA GLN A 639 -22.35 26.73 -57.20
C GLN A 639 -23.49 26.18 -56.34
N THR A 640 -24.69 26.10 -56.90
CA THR A 640 -25.86 25.54 -56.22
C THR A 640 -25.93 24.04 -56.46
N ALA A 641 -26.00 23.26 -55.37
CA ALA A 641 -26.16 21.81 -55.41
C ALA A 641 -27.40 21.37 -54.62
N LEU A 642 -27.98 20.23 -54.99
CA LEU A 642 -29.15 19.69 -54.29
C LEU A 642 -28.75 19.17 -52.90
N GLU A 643 -29.57 19.41 -51.89
CA GLU A 643 -29.34 18.97 -50.52
C GLU A 643 -29.21 17.43 -50.45
N GLY A 644 -28.09 16.95 -49.90
CA GLY A 644 -27.75 15.52 -49.84
C GLY A 644 -26.94 14.98 -51.04
N THR A 645 -26.55 15.84 -51.98
CA THR A 645 -25.57 15.47 -53.03
C THR A 645 -24.18 15.34 -52.41
N ASP A 646 -23.45 14.25 -52.70
CA ASP A 646 -22.10 14.02 -52.16
C ASP A 646 -21.11 15.07 -52.71
N PRO A 647 -20.62 16.01 -51.88
CA PRO A 647 -19.74 17.09 -52.35
C PRO A 647 -18.37 16.58 -52.84
N ARG A 648 -18.06 15.29 -52.64
CA ARG A 648 -16.83 14.64 -53.14
C ARG A 648 -16.94 14.17 -54.58
N ALA A 649 -18.15 13.96 -55.08
CA ALA A 649 -18.43 13.47 -56.44
C ALA A 649 -18.74 14.60 -57.43
N THR A 650 -19.09 15.79 -56.92
CA THR A 650 -19.37 16.98 -57.73
C THR A 650 -18.13 17.83 -57.98
N THR A 651 -17.81 18.03 -59.26
CA THR A 651 -16.76 18.91 -59.76
C THR A 651 -17.32 20.31 -60.01
N CYS A 652 -16.53 21.34 -59.71
CA CYS A 652 -16.84 22.71 -60.06
C CYS A 652 -16.95 22.82 -61.58
N ALA A 653 -18.09 23.30 -62.07
CA ALA A 653 -18.31 23.46 -63.52
C ALA A 653 -17.36 24.50 -64.16
N ASN A 654 -16.74 25.38 -63.37
CA ASN A 654 -15.84 26.41 -63.88
C ASN A 654 -14.37 25.93 -64.01
N CYS A 655 -13.83 25.27 -62.98
CA CYS A 655 -12.40 24.89 -62.95
C CYS A 655 -12.15 23.37 -62.87
N GLY A 656 -13.20 22.55 -62.87
CA GLY A 656 -13.11 21.09 -62.71
C GLY A 656 -12.68 20.60 -61.32
N GLY A 657 -12.38 21.51 -60.38
CA GLY A 657 -11.93 21.18 -59.02
C GLY A 657 -13.03 20.61 -58.12
N ARG A 658 -12.68 19.80 -57.11
CA ARG A 658 -13.67 19.18 -56.19
C ARG A 658 -14.21 20.21 -55.19
N LEU A 659 -15.51 20.16 -54.91
CA LEU A 659 -16.19 21.17 -54.08
C LEU A 659 -15.93 21.05 -52.56
N ARG A 660 -15.30 19.96 -52.06
CA ARG A 660 -14.71 19.91 -50.71
C ARG A 660 -13.68 18.78 -50.56
N HIS A 661 -12.48 19.08 -50.06
CA HIS A 661 -11.47 18.05 -49.74
C HIS A 661 -11.49 17.69 -48.24
N LEU A 662 -11.30 16.41 -47.90
CA LEU A 662 -11.07 15.98 -46.51
C LEU A 662 -9.61 16.20 -46.15
N GLU A 663 -9.32 16.96 -45.10
CA GLU A 663 -7.97 17.20 -44.59
C GLU A 663 -7.20 15.90 -44.24
N THR A 664 -5.90 15.86 -44.51
CA THR A 664 -4.99 14.80 -44.07
C THR A 664 -4.59 15.03 -42.61
N GLY A 665 -4.43 13.96 -41.82
CA GLY A 665 -4.06 14.05 -40.39
C GLY A 665 -5.23 14.09 -39.38
N LYS A 666 -6.47 14.20 -39.83
CA LYS A 666 -7.68 14.09 -38.98
C LYS A 666 -8.26 12.67 -39.00
N ARG A 667 -8.87 12.24 -37.88
CA ARG A 667 -9.58 10.96 -37.75
C ARG A 667 -11.07 11.17 -38.03
N TYR A 668 -11.62 10.46 -39.02
CA TYR A 668 -13.00 10.62 -39.46
C TYR A 668 -13.93 9.52 -38.94
N LEU A 669 -15.05 9.87 -38.29
CA LEU A 669 -16.10 8.91 -37.93
C LEU A 669 -17.10 8.74 -39.08
N LEU A 670 -17.26 7.52 -39.58
CA LEU A 670 -18.23 7.20 -40.62
C LEU A 670 -19.51 6.64 -40.01
N VAL A 671 -20.63 7.34 -40.22
CA VAL A 671 -21.97 6.90 -39.80
C VAL A 671 -22.81 6.64 -41.04
N ALA A 672 -23.09 5.37 -41.35
CA ALA A 672 -23.97 4.99 -42.43
C ALA A 672 -25.04 4.01 -41.93
N ARG A 673 -26.26 4.12 -42.48
CA ARG A 673 -27.36 3.18 -42.16
C ARG A 673 -27.14 1.78 -42.74
N ASN A 674 -26.29 1.64 -43.76
CA ASN A 674 -25.95 0.38 -44.40
C ASN A 674 -24.45 0.07 -44.21
N PRO A 675 -24.08 -1.09 -43.62
CA PRO A 675 -22.68 -1.45 -43.40
C PRO A 675 -21.86 -1.55 -44.69
N ALA A 676 -22.47 -1.94 -45.81
CA ALA A 676 -21.77 -2.02 -47.10
C ALA A 676 -21.25 -0.64 -47.56
N LEU A 677 -22.08 0.40 -47.40
CA LEU A 677 -21.72 1.78 -47.73
C LEU A 677 -20.64 2.35 -46.80
N ALA A 678 -20.71 2.02 -45.50
CA ALA A 678 -19.68 2.43 -44.55
C ALA A 678 -18.31 1.84 -44.92
N VAL A 679 -18.27 0.55 -45.26
CA VAL A 679 -17.02 -0.14 -45.60
C VAL A 679 -16.45 0.34 -46.93
N THR A 680 -17.28 0.62 -47.95
CA THR A 680 -16.79 1.21 -49.21
C THR A 680 -16.18 2.59 -48.99
N TRP A 681 -16.85 3.46 -48.22
CA TRP A 681 -16.31 4.78 -47.90
C TRP A 681 -15.02 4.72 -47.08
N MET A 682 -14.89 3.75 -46.17
CA MET A 682 -13.65 3.55 -45.43
C MET A 682 -12.52 3.11 -46.35
N ARG A 683 -12.78 2.21 -47.30
CA ARG A 683 -11.78 1.78 -48.29
C ARG A 683 -11.28 2.97 -49.12
N ASP A 684 -12.17 3.88 -49.50
CA ASP A 684 -11.81 5.08 -50.26
C ASP A 684 -11.05 6.11 -49.41
N LEU A 685 -11.38 6.23 -48.11
CA LEU A 685 -10.60 7.05 -47.17
C LEU A 685 -9.17 6.53 -46.98
N VAL A 686 -9.03 5.22 -46.80
CA VAL A 686 -7.72 4.56 -46.62
C VAL A 686 -6.88 4.68 -47.89
N LYS A 687 -7.47 4.48 -49.08
CA LYS A 687 -6.79 4.73 -50.37
C LYS A 687 -6.30 6.18 -50.49
N GLY A 688 -7.02 7.13 -49.89
CA GLY A 688 -6.64 8.54 -49.82
C GLY A 688 -5.67 8.90 -48.69
N GLY A 689 -5.09 7.91 -47.98
CA GLY A 689 -4.12 8.13 -46.90
C GLY A 689 -4.74 8.67 -45.60
N LYS A 690 -6.06 8.56 -45.41
CA LYS A 690 -6.80 9.15 -44.29
C LYS A 690 -7.31 8.09 -43.33
N SER A 691 -7.24 8.39 -42.04
CA SER A 691 -7.68 7.50 -40.96
C SER A 691 -9.18 7.64 -40.69
N GLY A 692 -9.90 6.54 -40.51
CA GLY A 692 -11.32 6.55 -40.19
C GLY A 692 -11.73 5.49 -39.17
N LEU A 693 -12.89 5.67 -38.55
CA LEU A 693 -13.52 4.71 -37.64
C LEU A 693 -14.92 4.40 -38.13
N ILE A 694 -15.27 3.11 -38.20
CA ILE A 694 -16.64 2.63 -38.41
C ILE A 694 -17.10 1.96 -37.12
N MET A 695 -18.31 2.29 -36.66
CA MET A 695 -19.02 1.54 -35.62
C MET A 695 -20.13 0.73 -36.27
N THR A 696 -20.12 -0.59 -36.07
CA THR A 696 -21.08 -1.51 -36.69
C THR A 696 -21.57 -2.54 -35.68
N THR A 697 -22.81 -3.00 -35.84
CA THR A 697 -23.40 -4.09 -35.06
C THR A 697 -23.16 -5.46 -35.69
N ALA A 698 -22.49 -5.52 -36.87
CA ALA A 698 -22.18 -6.77 -37.55
C ALA A 698 -21.13 -7.58 -36.78
N SER A 699 -21.30 -8.91 -36.71
CA SER A 699 -20.35 -9.80 -36.05
C SER A 699 -18.98 -9.83 -36.77
N PRO A 700 -17.87 -10.11 -36.07
CA PRO A 700 -16.55 -10.17 -36.67
C PRO A 700 -16.43 -11.17 -37.84
N GLU A 701 -17.12 -12.32 -37.75
CA GLU A 701 -17.13 -13.32 -38.82
C GLU A 701 -17.83 -12.81 -40.07
N ARG A 702 -18.93 -12.07 -39.91
CA ARG A 702 -19.67 -11.47 -41.03
C ARG A 702 -18.86 -10.39 -41.72
N LEU A 703 -18.12 -9.57 -40.96
CA LEU A 703 -17.19 -8.58 -41.50
C LEU A 703 -16.05 -9.21 -42.32
N ARG A 704 -15.58 -10.39 -41.89
CA ARG A 704 -14.54 -11.14 -42.62
C ARG A 704 -15.07 -11.77 -43.89
N LEU A 705 -16.22 -12.44 -43.83
CA LEU A 705 -16.78 -13.22 -44.93
C LEU A 705 -17.45 -12.37 -46.01
N GLU A 706 -18.25 -11.36 -45.63
CA GLU A 706 -18.99 -10.53 -46.60
C GLU A 706 -18.17 -9.35 -47.13
N PHE A 707 -17.26 -8.81 -46.31
CA PHE A 707 -16.56 -7.55 -46.61
C PHE A 707 -15.04 -7.67 -46.72
N GLY A 708 -14.49 -8.87 -46.46
CA GLY A 708 -13.06 -9.15 -46.62
C GLY A 708 -12.15 -8.43 -45.63
N ILE A 709 -12.67 -7.96 -44.49
CA ILE A 709 -11.90 -7.24 -43.47
C ILE A 709 -11.07 -8.26 -42.67
N LYS A 710 -9.74 -8.14 -42.72
CA LYS A 710 -8.81 -8.95 -41.93
C LYS A 710 -8.62 -8.33 -40.54
N LYS A 711 -8.34 -9.18 -39.55
CA LYS A 711 -8.03 -8.75 -38.17
C LYS A 711 -6.78 -7.89 -38.13
#